data_AF-A0AAE9CTA2-F1
#
_entry.id   AF-A0AAE9CTA2-F1
#
_cell.length_a   1.000
_cell.length_b   1.000
_cell.length_c   1.000
_cell.angle_alpha   90.00
_cell.angle_beta   90.00
_cell.angle_gamma   90.00
#
_symmetry.space_group_name_H-M   'P 1'
#
loop_
_entity.id
_entity.type
_entity.pdbx_description
1 polymer ?
#
loop_
_entity_poly.entity_id
_entity_poly.type
_entity_poly.pdbx_seq_one_letter_code
_entity_poly.pdbx_strand_id
1 'polypeptide(L)'
;MMKPRRTRSAKLRRRQQVQSSDGNFFEKVTAPGDGDVDRDDELYTIKNLSINGDKRQIEALYVEALYTITHKLGQGDVEESQESLYKYVRNAFQGDAALHTALMEKAKQNKPPSVLLNILLLEAKDLIAKDVNGFSDPFAMMGVVPGTRKENQPMTETAHPEKDEQEAKSPRMLHGKKDGLMHRFGGSFRRKVNKKGKPQDTCTIPAKLIKASSVQKKTLNPKWSERFQFAVEDVHRDQFHIDIWDHDDEEQSVLDAVSSLNQITGGLKGIGRYFKEVTQSARANSDDCTDDFLGCINLKLETIPPEGLEQWFTLQPRSEKSKVSGQVKLKIWLSTKEEGRAGDDDETLDVKEHIELLRQFALYEIRQTGQPVRFWDGVYPERAMLILRQHAIQGDLTDVHLAMCRWLAFHSMIHIDISFSLLYKTLQKIIDKWQPLTLDKEEEDMLTDSFSSFDSYCKRMMIEHREKFTPSKRNSGEEFSSLIKCMRALRESPFYQKYLPYKRPFHAHLESLVVKSAEDYIDRTIEYVQDPDPCKELLKLLNIVNVQCSRFLHYAAVIREVARIDYSQLTLNTFDRLLTEYLTSELMSEKKMDLKSQMRISAAQDPPNDDDLIDLMRIHMAFIELRNYRLANRVRVRDESEWYAIFNKGIKKFLEVAKDKALARVNLSCQLDMPISTSSNDMRHSSSHIDICHIIEQFTVFWERVDINDAGLKIEYTSLLVDVICEIVTVYCQKIISGLEAEGFTQELQTFIPSQLLHLLCAAINNCEQVRRSLNITEKLHMDDMSLAYERDASRLNGNHLRKSEIENRLEQCENFICSEIDRIVGLLTGRLLPQMKKHVFHLAWSPTAQLVEDSLKPLTDMLDIELSAVHKNLLHRNFLRVMSAQVSIVVKLLRECVSENVGMEPSFYHRLFEAWHVLVEFFHAGGKGLSMEALETNPDHMKLVKILSLNQTATEQLIEKYYKDLLKQQNEVSECKYGILNVRAYYNGNAQTLVLDVIGAKQIIALDSNGLSDPFVVIEIIPKFRYPAVPVVKTKVVSKSLNPIFDETFEFHIPPNPPSTAMLHFTVMDHDYLRSNDFAGEAFLELNDVPGFGATGGSTLRQFNLILIQPVSNTKDVLDVLNSRKEDKDAVEFLRSISTVY
;
A
#
# COMPACT_ATOMS: atom_id res chain seq x y z
N MET A 1 27.79 -26.43 -18.26
CA MET A 1 27.33 -25.58 -17.13
C MET A 1 26.46 -26.40 -16.19
N MET A 2 27.04 -26.98 -15.14
CA MET A 2 26.28 -27.57 -14.03
C MET A 2 27.03 -27.30 -12.72
N LYS A 3 26.50 -26.39 -11.90
CA LYS A 3 26.69 -26.24 -10.44
C LYS A 3 25.45 -25.48 -9.93
N PRO A 4 24.97 -25.67 -8.67
CA PRO A 4 24.96 -26.89 -7.86
C PRO A 4 23.59 -27.06 -7.11
N ARG A 5 22.79 -28.10 -7.43
CA ARG A 5 21.60 -28.47 -6.62
C ARG A 5 21.95 -29.10 -5.25
N ARG A 6 23.16 -29.67 -5.09
CA ARG A 6 23.61 -30.36 -3.86
C ARG A 6 23.88 -29.42 -2.67
N THR A 7 24.35 -28.19 -2.89
CA THR A 7 24.69 -27.25 -1.79
C THR A 7 23.47 -26.61 -1.16
N ARG A 8 22.39 -26.37 -1.91
CA ARG A 8 21.10 -25.89 -1.34
C ARG A 8 20.48 -26.92 -0.39
N SER A 9 20.53 -28.20 -0.74
CA SER A 9 20.00 -29.29 0.10
C SER A 9 20.77 -29.44 1.42
N ALA A 10 22.10 -29.31 1.40
CA ALA A 10 22.93 -29.37 2.61
C ALA A 10 22.72 -28.17 3.54
N LYS A 11 22.62 -26.94 2.98
CA LYS A 11 22.31 -25.72 3.77
C LYS A 11 20.92 -25.79 4.42
N LEU A 12 19.93 -26.31 3.70
CA LEU A 12 18.57 -26.48 4.22
C LEU A 12 18.53 -27.52 5.35
N ARG A 13 19.21 -28.66 5.18
CA ARG A 13 19.33 -29.70 6.22
C ARG A 13 20.04 -29.19 7.47
N ARG A 14 21.15 -28.44 7.33
CA ARG A 14 21.83 -27.79 8.46
C ARG A 14 20.86 -26.87 9.19
N ARG A 15 20.18 -25.97 8.47
CA ARG A 15 19.23 -25.02 9.08
C ARG A 15 18.15 -25.76 9.86
N GLN A 16 17.55 -26.80 9.29
CA GLN A 16 16.55 -27.63 9.97
C GLN A 16 17.12 -28.32 11.22
N GLN A 17 18.37 -28.78 11.18
CA GLN A 17 19.03 -29.40 12.33
C GLN A 17 19.31 -28.39 13.45
N VAL A 18 19.77 -27.18 13.12
CA VAL A 18 19.98 -26.09 14.08
C VAL A 18 18.65 -25.64 14.69
N GLN A 19 17.59 -25.50 13.89
CA GLN A 19 16.24 -25.21 14.37
C GLN A 19 15.69 -26.32 15.28
N SER A 20 15.92 -27.59 14.94
CA SER A 20 15.45 -28.69 15.77
C SER A 20 16.11 -28.77 17.15
N SER A 21 17.26 -28.11 17.37
CA SER A 21 17.99 -28.14 18.64
C SER A 21 17.29 -27.42 19.79
N ASP A 22 16.41 -26.48 19.48
CA ASP A 22 15.54 -25.81 20.44
C ASP A 22 14.11 -26.41 20.46
N GLY A 23 13.85 -27.46 19.68
CA GLY A 23 12.51 -28.03 19.52
C GLY A 23 11.61 -27.24 18.55
N ASN A 24 12.18 -26.39 17.69
CA ASN A 24 11.49 -25.39 16.86
C ASN A 24 10.73 -24.36 17.72
N PHE A 25 11.28 -24.01 18.88
CA PHE A 25 10.63 -23.14 19.86
C PHE A 25 10.27 -21.78 19.26
N PHE A 26 11.25 -21.10 18.65
CA PHE A 26 11.04 -19.78 18.06
C PHE A 26 10.15 -19.82 16.81
N GLU A 27 10.24 -20.89 16.01
CA GLU A 27 9.41 -21.09 14.83
C GLU A 27 7.93 -21.32 15.20
N LYS A 28 7.63 -22.03 16.30
CA LYS A 28 6.26 -22.22 16.80
C LYS A 28 5.62 -20.92 17.29
N VAL A 29 6.39 -20.05 17.94
CA VAL A 29 5.92 -18.75 18.43
C VAL A 29 5.61 -17.79 17.28
N THR A 30 6.43 -17.82 16.23
CA THR A 30 6.33 -16.92 15.07
C THR A 30 5.48 -17.46 13.92
N ALA A 31 5.00 -18.71 14.03
CA ALA A 31 4.17 -19.35 13.02
C ALA A 31 2.89 -18.52 12.79
N PRO A 32 2.57 -18.16 11.54
CA PRO A 32 1.25 -17.59 11.24
C PRO A 32 0.19 -18.58 11.73
N GLY A 33 -0.88 -18.08 12.35
CA GLY A 33 -2.02 -18.92 12.68
C GLY A 33 -2.48 -19.67 11.42
N ASP A 34 -2.86 -20.95 11.55
CA ASP A 34 -3.40 -21.75 10.46
C ASP A 34 -4.71 -21.12 9.96
N GLY A 35 -4.58 -20.07 9.15
CA GLY A 35 -5.68 -19.36 8.52
C GLY A 35 -6.03 -20.08 7.23
N ASP A 36 -7.27 -20.57 7.17
CA ASP A 36 -7.98 -21.13 6.01
C ASP A 36 -7.07 -21.77 4.94
N VAL A 37 -6.96 -23.10 4.98
CA VAL A 37 -6.69 -23.87 3.76
C VAL A 37 -7.75 -23.45 2.75
N ASP A 38 -7.35 -22.74 1.70
CA ASP A 38 -8.22 -22.35 0.58
C ASP A 38 -9.01 -23.58 0.17
N ARG A 39 -10.31 -23.60 0.51
CA ARG A 39 -11.22 -24.61 -0.02
C ARG A 39 -11.40 -24.25 -1.47
N ASP A 40 -10.90 -25.12 -2.35
CA ASP A 40 -10.99 -24.97 -3.80
C ASP A 40 -12.40 -24.50 -4.22
N ASP A 41 -12.42 -23.43 -5.01
CA ASP A 41 -13.63 -22.80 -5.54
C ASP A 41 -14.36 -23.77 -6.49
N GLU A 42 -15.41 -24.44 -6.00
CA GLU A 42 -16.41 -25.07 -6.87
C GLU A 42 -17.31 -23.98 -7.47
N LEU A 43 -16.80 -23.26 -8.47
CA LEU A 43 -17.62 -22.41 -9.33
C LEU A 43 -18.55 -23.29 -10.16
N TYR A 44 -19.87 -23.05 -10.07
CA TYR A 44 -20.87 -23.80 -10.84
C TYR A 44 -20.62 -23.64 -12.35
N THR A 45 -20.14 -24.71 -12.97
CA THR A 45 -20.08 -24.83 -14.43
C THR A 45 -21.30 -25.60 -14.91
N ILE A 46 -22.04 -25.05 -15.90
CA ILE A 46 -23.26 -25.67 -16.47
C ILE A 46 -22.89 -26.85 -17.39
N LYS A 47 -21.98 -27.73 -16.98
CA LYS A 47 -21.66 -28.93 -17.77
C LYS A 47 -22.73 -30.02 -17.63
N ASN A 48 -23.50 -30.06 -16.52
CA ASN A 48 -24.46 -31.14 -16.22
C ASN A 48 -25.84 -30.68 -15.70
N LEU A 49 -26.36 -29.52 -16.10
CA LEU A 49 -27.75 -29.15 -15.78
C LEU A 49 -28.71 -29.82 -16.76
N SER A 50 -29.39 -30.88 -16.30
CA SER A 50 -30.63 -31.40 -16.90
C SER A 50 -31.72 -30.33 -16.77
N ILE A 51 -32.43 -30.04 -17.85
CA ILE A 51 -33.61 -29.17 -17.80
C ILE A 51 -34.68 -29.96 -17.05
N ASN A 52 -34.75 -29.80 -15.73
CA ASN A 52 -35.79 -30.41 -14.89
C ASN A 52 -37.11 -29.64 -15.05
N GLY A 53 -37.62 -29.59 -16.28
CA GLY A 53 -39.00 -29.24 -16.58
C GLY A 53 -39.78 -30.50 -16.96
N ASP A 54 -41.10 -30.49 -16.77
CA ASP A 54 -41.95 -31.52 -17.34
C ASP A 54 -41.67 -31.60 -18.85
N LYS A 55 -41.28 -32.78 -19.34
CA LYS A 55 -40.94 -33.00 -20.75
C LYS A 55 -42.05 -32.48 -21.68
N ARG A 56 -43.31 -32.57 -21.25
CA ARG A 56 -44.47 -32.04 -21.99
C ARG A 56 -44.48 -30.51 -22.09
N GLN A 57 -44.08 -29.81 -21.03
CA GLN A 57 -44.01 -28.35 -21.01
C GLN A 57 -42.85 -27.84 -21.87
N ILE A 58 -41.70 -28.50 -21.83
CA ILE A 58 -40.55 -28.16 -22.68
C ILE A 58 -40.88 -28.38 -24.16
N GLU A 59 -41.55 -29.49 -24.49
CA GLU A 59 -42.02 -29.75 -25.85
C GLU A 59 -43.07 -28.73 -26.32
N ALA A 60 -43.98 -28.29 -25.45
CA ALA A 60 -44.94 -27.23 -25.75
C ALA A 60 -44.24 -25.90 -26.04
N LEU A 61 -43.29 -25.49 -25.19
CA LEU A 61 -42.48 -24.29 -25.35
C LEU A 61 -41.62 -24.31 -26.63
N TYR A 62 -41.12 -25.49 -27.00
CA TYR A 62 -40.39 -25.69 -28.25
C TYR A 62 -41.32 -25.53 -29.46
N VAL A 63 -42.53 -26.13 -29.42
CA VAL A 63 -43.54 -25.91 -30.47
C VAL A 63 -43.87 -24.43 -30.59
N GLU A 64 -44.01 -23.71 -29.47
CA GLU A 64 -44.28 -22.27 -29.47
C GLU A 64 -43.17 -21.46 -30.13
N ALA A 65 -41.90 -21.71 -29.80
CA ALA A 65 -40.77 -21.06 -30.47
C ALA A 65 -40.75 -21.32 -31.99
N LEU A 66 -41.09 -22.54 -32.43
CA LEU A 66 -41.19 -22.89 -33.86
C LEU A 66 -42.40 -22.22 -34.52
N TYR A 67 -43.52 -22.13 -33.82
CA TYR A 67 -44.74 -21.47 -34.26
C TYR A 67 -44.52 -19.97 -34.44
N THR A 68 -43.83 -19.32 -33.49
CA THR A 68 -43.40 -17.92 -33.55
C THR A 68 -42.60 -17.61 -34.83
N ILE A 69 -41.63 -18.46 -35.17
CA ILE A 69 -40.79 -18.30 -36.39
C ILE A 69 -41.60 -18.51 -37.67
N THR A 70 -42.53 -19.47 -37.65
CA THR A 70 -43.35 -19.85 -38.80
C THR A 70 -44.33 -18.74 -39.18
N HIS A 71 -44.91 -18.06 -38.18
CA HIS A 71 -45.92 -17.01 -38.36
C HIS A 71 -45.40 -15.61 -38.06
N LYS A 72 -44.13 -15.32 -38.43
CA LYS A 72 -43.51 -14.00 -38.19
C LYS A 72 -44.33 -12.86 -38.79
N LEU A 73 -44.38 -11.73 -38.09
CA LEU A 73 -45.13 -10.52 -38.45
C LEU A 73 -44.19 -9.37 -38.81
N GLY A 74 -44.60 -8.54 -39.76
CA GLY A 74 -43.87 -7.34 -40.16
C GLY A 74 -42.73 -7.57 -41.15
N GLN A 75 -42.29 -6.49 -41.80
CA GLN A 75 -41.16 -6.49 -42.73
C GLN A 75 -39.86 -6.25 -41.97
N GLY A 76 -39.03 -7.29 -41.81
CA GLY A 76 -37.73 -7.18 -41.15
C GLY A 76 -36.60 -6.77 -42.11
N ASP A 77 -35.70 -5.90 -41.66
CA ASP A 77 -34.49 -5.45 -42.39
C ASP A 77 -33.31 -6.44 -42.32
N VAL A 78 -33.46 -7.60 -41.66
CA VAL A 78 -32.35 -8.48 -41.27
C VAL A 78 -32.19 -9.70 -42.19
N GLU A 79 -30.96 -9.96 -42.64
CA GLU A 79 -30.53 -11.04 -43.55
C GLU A 79 -30.55 -12.47 -42.94
N GLU A 80 -31.14 -12.70 -41.76
CA GLU A 80 -31.20 -14.04 -41.16
C GLU A 80 -32.32 -14.90 -41.79
N SER A 81 -31.93 -16.03 -42.40
CA SER A 81 -32.87 -16.99 -42.97
C SER A 81 -33.71 -17.69 -41.88
N GLN A 82 -34.96 -18.05 -42.20
CA GLN A 82 -35.81 -18.81 -41.28
C GLN A 82 -35.17 -20.15 -40.84
N GLU A 83 -34.36 -20.76 -41.72
CA GLU A 83 -33.61 -21.99 -41.40
C GLU A 83 -32.56 -21.77 -40.30
N SER A 84 -31.91 -20.60 -40.25
CA SER A 84 -30.98 -20.22 -39.18
C SER A 84 -31.70 -20.20 -37.81
N LEU A 85 -32.89 -19.59 -37.77
CA LEU A 85 -33.70 -19.49 -36.56
C LEU A 85 -34.19 -20.87 -36.08
N TYR A 86 -34.66 -21.73 -36.98
CA TYR A 86 -35.05 -23.11 -36.64
C TYR A 86 -33.88 -23.92 -36.10
N LYS A 87 -32.69 -23.78 -36.70
CA LYS A 87 -31.46 -24.42 -36.22
C LYS A 87 -31.08 -23.94 -34.82
N TYR A 88 -31.24 -22.65 -34.55
CA TYR A 88 -31.01 -22.08 -33.22
C TYR A 88 -31.91 -22.71 -32.17
N VAL A 89 -33.24 -22.71 -32.39
CA VAL A 89 -34.21 -23.30 -31.46
C VAL A 89 -33.90 -24.79 -31.25
N ARG A 90 -33.56 -25.53 -32.31
CA ARG A 90 -33.17 -26.94 -32.19
C ARG A 90 -32.02 -27.16 -31.23
N ASN A 91 -30.97 -26.35 -31.35
CA ASN A 91 -29.81 -26.45 -30.48
C ASN A 91 -30.13 -26.00 -29.06
N ALA A 92 -30.91 -24.93 -28.90
CA ALA A 92 -31.31 -24.39 -27.60
C ALA A 92 -32.09 -25.41 -26.77
N PHE A 93 -33.01 -26.15 -27.38
CA PHE A 93 -33.80 -27.18 -26.73
C PHE A 93 -33.14 -28.58 -26.73
N GLN A 94 -31.93 -28.72 -27.29
CA GLN A 94 -31.22 -30.00 -27.46
C GLN A 94 -32.06 -31.07 -28.17
N GLY A 95 -32.91 -30.65 -29.13
CA GLY A 95 -33.74 -31.58 -29.87
C GLY A 95 -32.93 -32.37 -30.90
N ASP A 96 -33.08 -33.70 -30.91
CA ASP A 96 -32.58 -34.52 -32.00
C ASP A 96 -33.33 -34.20 -33.31
N ALA A 97 -32.83 -34.72 -34.44
CA ALA A 97 -33.42 -34.41 -35.75
C ALA A 97 -34.86 -34.93 -35.89
N ALA A 98 -35.18 -36.07 -35.26
CA ALA A 98 -36.48 -36.72 -35.36
C ALA A 98 -37.54 -35.94 -34.57
N LEU A 99 -37.22 -35.56 -33.33
CA LEU A 99 -38.06 -34.76 -32.45
C LEU A 99 -38.30 -33.36 -33.06
N HIS A 100 -37.25 -32.71 -33.58
CA HIS A 100 -37.39 -31.40 -34.22
C HIS A 100 -38.37 -31.45 -35.40
N THR A 101 -38.27 -32.47 -36.25
CA THR A 101 -39.17 -32.63 -37.41
C THR A 101 -40.61 -32.83 -36.95
N ALA A 102 -40.84 -33.70 -35.97
CA ALA A 102 -42.19 -33.95 -35.43
C ALA A 102 -42.81 -32.69 -34.79
N LEU A 103 -42.06 -31.94 -33.99
CA LEU A 103 -42.55 -30.71 -33.35
C LEU A 103 -42.75 -29.57 -34.37
N MET A 104 -41.94 -29.53 -35.43
CA MET A 104 -42.10 -28.57 -36.52
C MET A 104 -43.36 -28.84 -37.34
N GLU A 105 -43.68 -30.11 -37.62
CA GLU A 105 -44.96 -30.46 -38.24
C GLU A 105 -46.13 -30.07 -37.34
N LYS A 106 -46.02 -30.32 -36.03
CA LYS A 106 -47.04 -29.90 -35.06
C LYS A 106 -47.25 -28.38 -35.07
N ALA A 107 -46.17 -27.59 -35.10
CA ALA A 107 -46.24 -26.14 -35.20
C ALA A 107 -46.89 -25.66 -36.52
N LYS A 108 -46.65 -26.35 -37.64
CA LYS A 108 -47.28 -26.05 -38.94
C LYS A 108 -48.75 -26.49 -39.05
N GLN A 109 -49.15 -27.50 -38.27
CA GLN A 109 -50.54 -27.99 -38.20
C GLN A 109 -51.43 -27.10 -37.33
N ASN A 110 -50.83 -26.31 -36.41
CA ASN A 110 -51.57 -25.31 -35.66
C ASN A 110 -52.14 -24.24 -36.62
N LYS A 111 -53.36 -23.78 -36.33
CA LYS A 111 -54.01 -22.76 -37.16
C LYS A 111 -53.19 -21.48 -37.16
N PRO A 112 -53.05 -20.78 -38.31
CA PRO A 112 -52.40 -19.49 -38.34
C PRO A 112 -53.14 -18.50 -37.43
N PRO A 113 -52.42 -17.62 -36.72
CA PRO A 113 -53.03 -16.71 -35.77
C PRO A 113 -53.80 -15.58 -36.49
N SER A 114 -54.85 -15.08 -35.85
CA SER A 114 -55.57 -13.89 -36.36
C SER A 114 -54.71 -12.65 -36.11
N VAL A 115 -54.38 -11.90 -37.16
CA VAL A 115 -53.55 -10.70 -37.04
C VAL A 115 -54.40 -9.51 -36.63
N LEU A 116 -53.91 -8.73 -35.69
CA LEU A 116 -54.54 -7.51 -35.19
C LEU A 116 -53.66 -6.30 -35.49
N LEU A 117 -54.25 -5.24 -36.00
CA LEU A 117 -53.62 -3.92 -36.15
C LEU A 117 -53.98 -3.07 -34.94
N ASN A 118 -52.98 -2.70 -34.16
CA ASN A 118 -53.11 -1.81 -33.01
C ASN A 118 -52.67 -0.40 -33.38
N ILE A 119 -53.44 0.58 -32.94
CA ILE A 119 -53.24 1.99 -33.28
C ILE A 119 -53.45 2.82 -32.03
N LEU A 120 -52.49 3.67 -31.71
CA LEU A 120 -52.60 4.70 -30.69
C LEU A 120 -52.54 6.06 -31.40
N LEU A 121 -53.69 6.72 -31.44
CA LEU A 121 -53.85 8.08 -31.98
C LEU A 121 -53.39 9.06 -30.89
N LEU A 122 -52.23 9.67 -31.08
CA LEU A 122 -51.61 10.53 -30.07
C LEU A 122 -52.11 11.96 -30.20
N GLU A 123 -51.67 12.67 -31.24
CA GLU A 123 -51.94 14.10 -31.43
C GLU A 123 -51.82 14.48 -32.91
N ALA A 124 -52.43 15.58 -33.32
CA ALA A 124 -52.18 16.23 -34.61
C ALA A 124 -51.71 17.66 -34.40
N LYS A 125 -51.12 18.25 -35.44
CA LYS A 125 -50.64 19.64 -35.44
C LYS A 125 -50.81 20.30 -36.79
N ASP A 126 -50.86 21.63 -36.78
CA ASP A 126 -50.91 22.49 -37.96
C ASP A 126 -52.09 22.18 -38.91
N LEU A 127 -53.23 21.74 -38.33
CA LEU A 127 -54.46 21.52 -39.07
C LEU A 127 -54.98 22.84 -39.65
N ILE A 128 -55.71 22.76 -40.76
CA ILE A 128 -56.33 23.93 -41.39
C ILE A 128 -57.58 24.34 -40.58
N ALA A 129 -57.70 25.62 -40.26
CA ALA A 129 -58.92 26.16 -39.66
C ALA A 129 -60.07 26.17 -40.67
N LYS A 130 -61.23 25.64 -40.30
CA LYS A 130 -62.43 25.69 -41.15
C LYS A 130 -63.58 26.48 -40.52
N ASP A 131 -63.60 26.61 -39.20
CA ASP A 131 -64.56 27.46 -38.52
C ASP A 131 -64.30 28.95 -38.76
N VAL A 132 -65.38 29.73 -38.72
CA VAL A 132 -65.34 31.20 -38.66
C VAL A 132 -64.56 31.75 -37.46
N ASN A 133 -64.34 30.94 -36.42
CA ASN A 133 -63.59 31.31 -35.22
C ASN A 133 -62.05 31.24 -35.43
N GLY A 134 -61.58 30.78 -36.59
CA GLY A 134 -60.15 30.60 -36.88
C GLY A 134 -59.52 29.32 -36.33
N PHE A 135 -60.34 28.37 -35.88
CA PHE A 135 -59.96 27.04 -35.39
C PHE A 135 -60.75 25.93 -36.14
N SER A 136 -60.67 24.72 -35.60
CA SER A 136 -61.44 23.54 -35.98
C SER A 136 -61.72 22.72 -34.70
N ASP A 137 -62.73 21.86 -34.76
CA ASP A 137 -63.11 20.83 -33.80
C ASP A 137 -62.76 19.41 -34.35
N PRO A 138 -61.47 19.07 -34.51
CA PRO A 138 -61.06 17.85 -35.20
C PRO A 138 -61.43 16.54 -34.48
N PHE A 139 -61.86 15.55 -35.26
CA PHE A 139 -61.95 14.12 -34.88
C PHE A 139 -61.45 13.22 -36.01
N ALA A 140 -61.08 11.98 -35.68
CA ALA A 140 -60.59 11.00 -36.63
C ALA A 140 -61.57 9.85 -36.82
N MET A 141 -61.73 9.37 -38.06
CA MET A 141 -62.39 8.11 -38.40
C MET A 141 -61.39 7.19 -39.09
N MET A 142 -61.33 5.94 -38.68
CA MET A 142 -60.29 5.02 -39.14
C MET A 142 -60.79 3.58 -39.30
N GLY A 143 -60.18 2.83 -40.22
CA GLY A 143 -60.54 1.45 -40.52
C GLY A 143 -59.52 0.76 -41.43
N VAL A 144 -59.66 -0.56 -41.57
CA VAL A 144 -58.85 -1.39 -42.47
C VAL A 144 -59.60 -1.63 -43.77
N VAL A 145 -58.93 -1.38 -44.90
CA VAL A 145 -59.45 -1.53 -46.25
C VAL A 145 -58.85 -2.79 -46.88
N PRO A 146 -59.68 -3.76 -47.31
CA PRO A 146 -59.19 -4.92 -48.03
C PRO A 146 -58.56 -4.55 -49.38
N GLY A 147 -57.40 -5.13 -49.71
CA GLY A 147 -56.75 -4.92 -51.01
C GLY A 147 -57.52 -5.57 -52.17
N THR A 148 -57.57 -4.91 -53.33
CA THR A 148 -58.25 -5.45 -54.52
C THR A 148 -57.57 -6.73 -55.04
N ARG A 149 -58.31 -7.85 -55.10
CA ARG A 149 -57.86 -9.08 -55.79
C ARG A 149 -57.64 -8.79 -57.27
N LYS A 150 -56.40 -8.88 -57.76
CA LYS A 150 -56.12 -9.06 -59.19
C LYS A 150 -56.05 -10.56 -59.48
N GLU A 151 -56.99 -11.06 -60.27
CA GLU A 151 -56.94 -12.41 -60.85
C GLU A 151 -55.89 -12.46 -61.96
N ASN A 152 -54.97 -13.45 -61.85
CA ASN A 152 -54.30 -14.24 -62.89
C ASN A 152 -52.79 -14.40 -62.67
N GLN A 153 -52.37 -15.61 -62.26
CA GLN A 153 -51.65 -16.57 -63.11
C GLN A 153 -51.53 -17.95 -62.41
N PRO A 154 -51.50 -19.06 -63.16
CA PRO A 154 -51.72 -20.42 -62.65
C PRO A 154 -50.46 -21.06 -62.03
N MET A 155 -50.66 -21.81 -60.95
CA MET A 155 -49.66 -22.73 -60.39
C MET A 155 -49.72 -24.09 -61.09
N THR A 156 -48.56 -24.57 -61.51
CA THR A 156 -48.32 -25.91 -62.04
C THR A 156 -48.37 -26.98 -60.95
N GLU A 157 -48.80 -28.15 -61.41
CA GLU A 157 -49.12 -29.41 -60.74
C GLU A 157 -47.98 -30.07 -59.95
N THR A 158 -48.37 -30.92 -59.00
CA THR A 158 -47.98 -32.35 -58.75
C THR A 158 -47.99 -32.61 -57.24
N ALA A 159 -48.41 -33.74 -56.67
CA ALA A 159 -49.15 -34.94 -57.06
C ALA A 159 -49.60 -35.62 -55.74
N HIS A 160 -50.71 -36.36 -55.78
CA HIS A 160 -51.23 -37.31 -54.78
C HIS A 160 -50.31 -38.54 -54.54
N PRO A 161 -50.70 -39.58 -53.74
CA PRO A 161 -51.57 -39.73 -52.55
C PRO A 161 -50.81 -40.53 -51.42
N GLU A 162 -51.32 -40.91 -50.24
CA GLU A 162 -52.26 -42.00 -49.88
C GLU A 162 -52.42 -41.98 -48.33
N LYS A 163 -53.65 -41.91 -47.79
CA LYS A 163 -54.37 -43.01 -47.09
C LYS A 163 -53.56 -43.80 -46.05
N ASP A 164 -53.96 -43.75 -44.78
CA ASP A 164 -54.85 -44.78 -44.24
C ASP A 164 -55.42 -44.44 -42.86
N GLU A 165 -56.66 -44.89 -42.68
CA GLU A 165 -57.49 -44.84 -41.49
C GLU A 165 -56.96 -45.80 -40.41
N GLN A 166 -57.17 -45.48 -39.13
CA GLN A 166 -57.87 -46.42 -38.24
C GLN A 166 -58.31 -45.77 -36.92
N GLU A 167 -59.63 -45.87 -36.72
CA GLU A 167 -60.37 -45.61 -35.50
C GLU A 167 -59.97 -46.56 -34.36
N ALA A 168 -60.07 -46.11 -33.10
CA ALA A 168 -60.78 -46.85 -32.06
C ALA A 168 -61.02 -46.03 -30.77
N LYS A 169 -62.29 -45.63 -30.59
CA LYS A 169 -63.14 -45.87 -29.40
C LYS A 169 -62.58 -45.59 -27.99
N SER A 170 -63.16 -44.54 -27.37
CA SER A 170 -64.03 -44.54 -26.16
C SER A 170 -63.85 -45.66 -25.10
N PRO A 171 -64.11 -45.43 -23.78
CA PRO A 171 -65.35 -44.77 -23.34
C PRO A 171 -65.27 -43.99 -21.98
N ARG A 172 -66.15 -43.00 -21.72
CA ARG A 172 -67.27 -43.02 -20.72
C ARG A 172 -66.81 -43.15 -19.25
N MET A 173 -67.25 -42.37 -18.24
CA MET A 173 -68.60 -41.85 -17.95
C MET A 173 -68.61 -41.15 -16.56
N LEU A 174 -69.56 -40.22 -16.34
CA LEU A 174 -70.39 -39.98 -15.12
C LEU A 174 -69.67 -39.54 -13.82
N HIS A 175 -70.20 -38.72 -12.90
CA HIS A 175 -71.44 -37.95 -12.71
C HIS A 175 -71.31 -37.12 -11.41
N GLY A 176 -72.13 -36.07 -11.28
CA GLY A 176 -72.73 -35.63 -10.00
C GLY A 176 -72.20 -34.31 -9.45
N LYS A 177 -72.87 -33.17 -9.68
CA LYS A 177 -74.01 -32.59 -8.90
C LYS A 177 -73.56 -32.02 -7.54
N LYS A 178 -73.61 -30.70 -7.29
CA LYS A 178 -74.76 -29.79 -6.94
C LYS A 178 -74.37 -29.16 -5.58
N ASP A 179 -74.78 -28.00 -5.11
CA ASP A 179 -75.66 -26.88 -5.49
C ASP A 179 -75.38 -25.76 -4.44
N GLY A 180 -75.76 -24.51 -4.72
CA GLY A 180 -75.93 -23.43 -3.72
C GLY A 180 -75.11 -22.17 -4.02
N LEU A 181 -75.46 -21.32 -5.00
CA LEU A 181 -76.55 -20.33 -5.03
C LEU A 181 -76.33 -19.13 -4.09
N MET A 182 -76.06 -17.94 -4.65
CA MET A 182 -76.67 -16.65 -4.26
C MET A 182 -76.36 -15.54 -5.30
N HIS A 183 -77.44 -15.11 -5.95
CA HIS A 183 -77.81 -13.83 -6.59
C HIS A 183 -76.85 -12.98 -7.46
N ARG A 184 -77.29 -12.86 -8.72
CA ARG A 184 -76.90 -11.92 -9.78
C ARG A 184 -77.76 -10.65 -9.76
N PHE A 185 -77.18 -9.56 -10.25
CA PHE A 185 -77.86 -8.47 -10.97
C PHE A 185 -77.20 -8.26 -12.34
N GLY A 186 -78.00 -7.91 -13.36
CA GLY A 186 -77.53 -7.38 -14.65
C GLY A 186 -77.60 -8.35 -15.82
N GLY A 187 -78.75 -8.39 -16.53
CA GLY A 187 -78.93 -9.19 -17.75
C GLY A 187 -78.81 -8.36 -19.02
N SER A 188 -78.55 -9.02 -20.16
CA SER A 188 -79.06 -8.62 -21.48
C SER A 188 -78.88 -9.73 -22.53
N PHE A 189 -80.01 -10.31 -22.91
CA PHE A 189 -80.44 -10.84 -24.22
C PHE A 189 -79.55 -11.77 -25.08
N ARG A 190 -79.90 -13.07 -25.01
CA ARG A 190 -79.80 -14.03 -26.13
C ARG A 190 -80.95 -13.84 -27.12
N ARG A 191 -80.67 -13.84 -28.43
CA ARG A 191 -81.61 -14.25 -29.50
C ARG A 191 -80.98 -15.36 -30.34
N LYS A 192 -81.68 -16.49 -30.45
CA LYS A 192 -81.49 -17.55 -31.47
C LYS A 192 -82.05 -17.05 -32.80
N VAL A 193 -81.49 -17.44 -33.95
CA VAL A 193 -82.22 -17.99 -35.13
C VAL A 193 -81.24 -18.74 -36.05
N ASN A 194 -81.75 -19.85 -36.59
CA ASN A 194 -81.18 -20.81 -37.55
C ASN A 194 -80.96 -20.26 -38.98
N LYS A 195 -80.21 -21.06 -39.75
CA LYS A 195 -80.33 -21.42 -41.19
C LYS A 195 -79.39 -20.77 -42.23
N LYS A 196 -78.53 -21.67 -42.74
CA LYS A 196 -77.98 -21.85 -44.09
C LYS A 196 -78.54 -20.97 -45.23
N GLY A 197 -77.62 -20.27 -45.90
CA GLY A 197 -77.70 -19.79 -47.28
C GLY A 197 -76.28 -19.64 -47.85
N LYS A 198 -76.04 -20.04 -49.11
CA LYS A 198 -74.75 -19.97 -49.82
C LYS A 198 -74.24 -18.52 -49.91
N PRO A 199 -72.92 -18.24 -49.87
CA PRO A 199 -72.43 -16.89 -50.12
C PRO A 199 -72.43 -16.62 -51.64
N GLN A 200 -73.11 -15.55 -52.03
CA GLN A 200 -73.00 -14.89 -53.32
C GLN A 200 -72.00 -13.76 -53.13
N ASP A 201 -70.98 -13.69 -53.98
CA ASP A 201 -69.89 -12.70 -53.92
C ASP A 201 -70.41 -11.26 -54.05
N THR A 202 -70.44 -10.53 -52.94
CA THR A 202 -70.40 -9.07 -52.90
C THR A 202 -69.53 -8.64 -51.72
N CYS A 203 -68.40 -8.00 -52.02
CA CYS A 203 -67.48 -7.45 -51.04
C CYS A 203 -68.10 -6.20 -50.40
N THR A 204 -68.88 -6.39 -49.34
CA THR A 204 -69.42 -5.32 -48.47
C THR A 204 -68.60 -5.25 -47.19
N ILE A 205 -67.95 -4.12 -46.92
CA ILE A 205 -67.26 -3.85 -45.65
C ILE A 205 -68.33 -3.58 -44.57
N PRO A 206 -68.44 -4.38 -43.50
CA PRO A 206 -69.38 -4.11 -42.42
C PRO A 206 -68.98 -2.83 -41.66
N ALA A 207 -69.95 -1.96 -41.35
CA ALA A 207 -69.76 -0.75 -40.53
C ALA A 207 -69.03 -1.00 -39.18
N LYS A 208 -69.04 -2.25 -38.71
CA LYS A 208 -68.33 -2.71 -37.49
C LYS A 208 -66.80 -2.67 -37.57
N LEU A 209 -66.21 -2.42 -38.73
CA LEU A 209 -64.75 -2.35 -38.93
C LEU A 209 -64.18 -0.92 -38.88
N ILE A 210 -65.02 0.07 -38.56
CA ILE A 210 -64.66 1.48 -38.54
C ILE A 210 -64.80 2.01 -37.12
N LYS A 211 -63.80 2.77 -36.66
CA LYS A 211 -63.79 3.38 -35.33
C LYS A 211 -63.56 4.88 -35.47
N ALA A 212 -64.15 5.66 -34.57
CA ALA A 212 -63.99 7.11 -34.51
C ALA A 212 -63.39 7.53 -33.16
N SER A 213 -62.60 8.60 -33.16
CA SER A 213 -62.05 9.21 -31.95
C SER A 213 -63.02 10.18 -31.28
N SER A 214 -62.66 10.67 -30.09
CA SER A 214 -63.33 11.85 -29.53
C SER A 214 -63.10 13.11 -30.39
N VAL A 215 -64.03 14.06 -30.28
CA VAL A 215 -63.95 15.40 -30.90
C VAL A 215 -63.16 16.32 -29.97
N GLN A 216 -62.14 17.00 -30.51
CA GLN A 216 -61.31 17.94 -29.75
C GLN A 216 -61.66 19.37 -30.16
N LYS A 217 -62.34 20.11 -29.28
CA LYS A 217 -62.89 21.42 -29.63
C LYS A 217 -61.84 22.54 -29.72
N LYS A 218 -62.04 23.47 -30.67
CA LYS A 218 -61.34 24.74 -30.88
C LYS A 218 -59.83 24.61 -30.87
N THR A 219 -59.29 23.67 -31.62
CA THR A 219 -57.85 23.43 -31.69
C THR A 219 -57.39 22.98 -33.08
N LEU A 220 -56.28 23.55 -33.54
CA LEU A 220 -55.55 23.07 -34.72
C LEU A 220 -54.48 22.04 -34.36
N ASN A 221 -54.30 21.78 -33.06
CA ASN A 221 -53.31 20.87 -32.50
C ASN A 221 -53.96 19.91 -31.48
N PRO A 222 -54.89 19.04 -31.91
CA PRO A 222 -55.63 18.16 -31.03
C PRO A 222 -54.74 17.08 -30.38
N LYS A 223 -55.10 16.66 -29.17
CA LYS A 223 -54.46 15.56 -28.44
C LYS A 223 -55.53 14.55 -28.00
N TRP A 224 -55.44 13.31 -28.48
CA TRP A 224 -56.41 12.25 -28.22
C TRP A 224 -55.89 11.24 -27.20
N SER A 225 -54.69 10.68 -27.43
CA SER A 225 -54.15 9.54 -26.67
C SER A 225 -55.10 8.33 -26.61
N GLU A 226 -55.79 8.03 -27.71
CA GLU A 226 -56.81 6.97 -27.81
C GLU A 226 -56.30 5.72 -28.53
N ARG A 227 -56.60 4.53 -28.00
CA ARG A 227 -56.19 3.23 -28.57
C ARG A 227 -57.33 2.55 -29.33
N PHE A 228 -57.02 2.10 -30.54
CA PHE A 228 -57.89 1.36 -31.44
C PHE A 228 -57.22 0.04 -31.86
N GLN A 229 -58.04 -0.96 -32.17
CA GLN A 229 -57.60 -2.27 -32.62
C GLN A 229 -58.50 -2.78 -33.74
N PHE A 230 -57.93 -3.33 -34.79
CA PHE A 230 -58.65 -3.83 -35.97
C PHE A 230 -58.20 -5.25 -36.30
N ALA A 231 -59.14 -6.13 -36.64
CA ALA A 231 -58.79 -7.43 -37.20
C ALA A 231 -58.32 -7.26 -38.65
N VAL A 232 -57.22 -7.92 -39.00
CA VAL A 232 -56.60 -7.89 -40.33
C VAL A 232 -56.81 -9.25 -40.97
N GLU A 233 -57.35 -9.28 -42.19
CA GLU A 233 -57.57 -10.53 -42.92
C GLU A 233 -56.33 -10.93 -43.72
N ASP A 234 -55.66 -9.95 -44.37
CA ASP A 234 -54.46 -10.19 -45.17
C ASP A 234 -53.46 -9.03 -45.03
N VAL A 235 -52.40 -9.23 -44.23
CA VAL A 235 -51.35 -8.21 -43.97
C VAL A 235 -50.66 -7.72 -45.25
N HIS A 236 -50.56 -8.56 -46.28
CA HIS A 236 -49.88 -8.19 -47.53
C HIS A 236 -50.74 -7.31 -48.44
N ARG A 237 -52.06 -7.36 -48.29
CA ARG A 237 -53.00 -6.68 -49.20
C ARG A 237 -53.78 -5.57 -48.54
N ASP A 238 -54.07 -5.71 -47.26
CA ASP A 238 -54.89 -4.77 -46.52
C ASP A 238 -54.15 -3.45 -46.27
N GLN A 239 -54.92 -2.39 -46.14
CA GLN A 239 -54.42 -1.04 -45.97
C GLN A 239 -55.16 -0.34 -44.83
N PHE A 240 -54.42 0.26 -43.92
CA PHE A 240 -54.99 1.14 -42.91
C PHE A 240 -55.32 2.52 -43.51
N HIS A 241 -56.54 2.99 -43.26
CA HIS A 241 -57.01 4.30 -43.68
C HIS A 241 -57.58 5.08 -42.50
N ILE A 242 -57.22 6.36 -42.41
CA ILE A 242 -57.74 7.30 -41.42
C ILE A 242 -58.04 8.64 -42.09
N ASP A 243 -59.22 9.19 -41.82
CA ASP A 243 -59.61 10.56 -42.17
C ASP A 243 -59.75 11.39 -40.90
N ILE A 244 -59.30 12.65 -40.95
CA ILE A 244 -59.55 13.67 -39.95
C ILE A 244 -60.58 14.66 -40.50
N TRP A 245 -61.56 14.99 -39.68
CA TRP A 245 -62.71 15.83 -40.01
C TRP A 245 -62.89 16.91 -38.94
N ASP A 246 -63.42 18.05 -39.36
CA ASP A 246 -63.88 19.14 -38.51
C ASP A 246 -65.34 18.94 -38.14
N HIS A 247 -65.69 19.11 -36.87
CA HIS A 247 -67.03 18.85 -36.37
C HIS A 247 -67.83 20.14 -36.15
N ASP A 248 -68.84 20.38 -36.98
CA ASP A 248 -69.54 21.69 -37.04
C ASP A 248 -70.85 21.75 -36.21
N ASP A 249 -71.23 20.68 -35.50
CA ASP A 249 -72.53 20.56 -34.81
C ASP A 249 -72.36 20.35 -33.30
N GLU A 250 -72.91 21.23 -32.47
CA GLU A 250 -72.78 21.12 -31.01
C GLU A 250 -73.79 20.14 -30.37
N GLU A 251 -74.82 19.68 -31.10
CA GLU A 251 -75.97 18.95 -30.53
C GLU A 251 -75.90 17.41 -30.64
N GLN A 252 -75.06 16.84 -31.52
CA GLN A 252 -74.97 15.38 -31.75
C GLN A 252 -73.55 14.80 -31.66
N SER A 253 -73.39 13.71 -30.90
CA SER A 253 -72.13 12.95 -30.80
C SER A 253 -71.88 12.06 -32.02
N VAL A 254 -70.72 12.21 -32.66
CA VAL A 254 -70.27 11.39 -33.81
C VAL A 254 -70.27 9.89 -33.49
N LEU A 255 -69.96 9.51 -32.25
CA LEU A 255 -69.88 8.11 -31.82
C LEU A 255 -71.24 7.38 -31.88
N ASP A 256 -72.33 8.11 -31.63
CA ASP A 256 -73.69 7.56 -31.66
C ASP A 256 -74.19 7.38 -33.11
N ALA A 257 -73.72 8.22 -34.03
CA ALA A 257 -74.01 8.10 -35.46
C ALA A 257 -73.27 6.93 -36.12
N VAL A 258 -72.00 6.71 -35.77
CA VAL A 258 -71.20 5.59 -36.32
C VAL A 258 -71.73 4.23 -35.84
N SER A 259 -72.27 4.15 -34.61
CA SER A 259 -72.79 2.89 -34.03
C SER A 259 -74.20 2.50 -34.50
N SER A 260 -74.98 3.43 -35.07
CA SER A 260 -76.38 3.22 -35.47
C SER A 260 -76.58 2.75 -36.92
N LEU A 261 -75.50 2.66 -37.71
CA LEU A 261 -75.55 2.29 -39.13
C LEU A 261 -75.40 0.77 -39.35
N ASN A 262 -76.52 0.10 -39.67
CA ASN A 262 -76.55 -1.32 -40.03
C ASN A 262 -76.75 -1.50 -41.55
N GLN A 263 -75.66 -1.73 -42.29
CA GLN A 263 -75.58 -2.17 -43.69
C GLN A 263 -75.98 -1.16 -44.78
N ILE A 264 -75.08 -0.92 -45.75
CA ILE A 264 -75.45 -0.37 -47.07
C ILE A 264 -74.62 -0.99 -48.20
N THR A 265 -75.31 -1.28 -49.29
CA THR A 265 -74.88 -1.79 -50.60
C THR A 265 -74.49 -0.63 -51.52
N GLY A 266 -73.22 -0.52 -51.92
CA GLY A 266 -72.76 0.52 -52.87
C GLY A 266 -71.38 0.23 -53.43
N GLY A 267 -71.28 0.09 -54.76
CA GLY A 267 -70.08 -0.40 -55.45
C GLY A 267 -68.91 0.58 -55.56
N LEU A 268 -67.70 0.00 -55.47
CA LEU A 268 -66.47 0.31 -56.22
C LEU A 268 -65.76 1.67 -56.10
N LYS A 269 -66.03 2.53 -55.09
CA LYS A 269 -65.13 3.69 -54.81
C LYS A 269 -64.94 4.00 -53.32
N GLY A 270 -63.97 3.33 -52.69
CA GLY A 270 -63.12 3.81 -51.58
C GLY A 270 -63.77 4.09 -50.21
N ILE A 271 -63.16 3.57 -49.13
CA ILE A 271 -63.62 3.80 -47.74
C ILE A 271 -63.72 5.29 -47.37
N GLY A 272 -62.90 6.17 -47.97
CA GLY A 272 -63.00 7.61 -47.74
C GLY A 272 -64.34 8.20 -48.23
N ARG A 273 -64.92 7.67 -49.32
CA ARG A 273 -66.27 8.07 -49.74
C ARG A 273 -67.32 7.61 -48.72
N TYR A 274 -67.14 6.43 -48.15
CA TYR A 274 -67.99 5.92 -47.07
C TYR A 274 -67.90 6.80 -45.83
N PHE A 275 -66.70 7.20 -45.37
CA PHE A 275 -66.55 8.14 -44.25
C PHE A 275 -67.28 9.47 -44.49
N LYS A 276 -67.25 9.99 -45.72
CA LYS A 276 -68.05 11.16 -46.11
C LYS A 276 -69.55 10.91 -46.06
N GLU A 277 -70.01 9.75 -46.52
CA GLU A 277 -71.43 9.39 -46.48
C GLU A 277 -71.90 9.15 -45.05
N VAL A 278 -71.05 8.67 -44.14
CA VAL A 278 -71.35 8.52 -42.70
C VAL A 278 -71.47 9.88 -42.02
N THR A 279 -70.51 10.80 -42.21
CA THR A 279 -70.61 12.16 -41.67
C THR A 279 -71.84 12.90 -42.21
N GLN A 280 -72.20 12.67 -43.47
CA GLN A 280 -73.38 13.29 -44.10
C GLN A 280 -74.70 12.63 -43.71
N SER A 281 -74.77 11.29 -43.53
CA SER A 281 -76.01 10.57 -43.22
C SER A 281 -76.37 10.55 -41.74
N ALA A 282 -75.39 10.74 -40.85
CA ALA A 282 -75.61 10.99 -39.43
C ALA A 282 -76.62 12.14 -39.18
N ARG A 283 -76.69 13.09 -40.12
CA ARG A 283 -77.44 14.36 -39.98
C ARG A 283 -78.52 14.59 -41.05
N ALA A 284 -79.17 13.52 -41.52
CA ALA A 284 -80.22 13.61 -42.55
C ALA A 284 -81.43 14.55 -42.23
N ASN A 285 -81.46 15.22 -41.07
CA ASN A 285 -82.53 16.13 -40.65
C ASN A 285 -82.12 17.60 -40.43
N SER A 286 -80.86 18.01 -40.71
CA SER A 286 -80.44 19.43 -40.63
C SER A 286 -79.68 19.85 -41.90
N ASP A 287 -80.22 20.82 -42.64
CA ASP A 287 -79.77 21.20 -43.99
C ASP A 287 -78.53 22.14 -44.02
N ASP A 288 -77.94 22.52 -42.87
CA ASP A 288 -76.95 23.63 -42.80
C ASP A 288 -75.58 23.35 -42.13
N CYS A 289 -75.28 22.13 -41.64
CA CYS A 289 -73.96 21.84 -41.00
C CYS A 289 -73.32 20.53 -41.52
N THR A 290 -72.40 20.64 -42.49
CA THR A 290 -71.63 19.49 -43.03
C THR A 290 -70.18 19.51 -42.57
N ASP A 291 -69.80 18.51 -41.75
CA ASP A 291 -68.44 18.34 -41.24
C ASP A 291 -67.37 18.40 -42.36
N ASP A 292 -66.32 19.15 -42.08
CA ASP A 292 -65.37 19.61 -43.08
C ASP A 292 -64.11 18.72 -43.11
N PHE A 293 -63.66 18.31 -44.30
CA PHE A 293 -62.53 17.36 -44.40
C PHE A 293 -61.19 18.07 -44.13
N LEU A 294 -60.43 17.57 -43.14
CA LEU A 294 -59.15 18.13 -42.71
C LEU A 294 -57.93 17.38 -43.26
N GLY A 295 -58.05 16.09 -43.59
CA GLY A 295 -56.96 15.32 -44.23
C GLY A 295 -57.05 13.81 -44.03
N CYS A 296 -56.28 13.02 -44.80
CA CYS A 296 -56.28 11.56 -44.68
C CYS A 296 -54.88 10.93 -44.69
N ILE A 297 -54.76 9.71 -44.15
CA ILE A 297 -53.58 8.86 -44.27
C ILE A 297 -53.97 7.48 -44.77
N ASN A 298 -53.07 6.93 -45.57
CA ASN A 298 -53.18 5.68 -46.30
C ASN A 298 -51.89 4.89 -46.06
N LEU A 299 -51.92 3.89 -45.18
CA LEU A 299 -50.74 3.09 -44.81
C LEU A 299 -50.95 1.63 -45.19
N LYS A 300 -50.07 1.08 -46.05
CA LYS A 300 -50.09 -0.34 -46.36
C LYS A 300 -49.59 -1.16 -45.16
N LEU A 301 -50.30 -2.21 -44.78
CA LEU A 301 -49.92 -3.01 -43.61
C LEU A 301 -48.61 -3.78 -43.81
N GLU A 302 -48.27 -4.14 -45.05
CA GLU A 302 -46.99 -4.79 -45.40
C GLU A 302 -45.75 -3.97 -45.03
N THR A 303 -45.90 -2.64 -44.90
CA THR A 303 -44.80 -1.71 -44.62
C THR A 303 -44.53 -1.49 -43.13
N ILE A 304 -45.33 -2.10 -42.26
CA ILE A 304 -45.16 -1.98 -40.82
C ILE A 304 -44.02 -2.92 -40.39
N PRO A 305 -42.91 -2.39 -39.82
CA PRO A 305 -41.84 -3.22 -39.28
C PRO A 305 -42.34 -3.96 -38.03
N PRO A 306 -41.68 -5.06 -37.63
CA PRO A 306 -42.05 -5.83 -36.44
C PRO A 306 -42.16 -4.95 -35.18
N GLU A 307 -41.26 -3.97 -34.99
CA GLU A 307 -41.25 -3.05 -33.85
C GLU A 307 -42.40 -2.02 -33.85
N GLY A 308 -43.16 -1.93 -34.95
CA GLY A 308 -44.18 -0.91 -35.17
C GLY A 308 -43.61 0.45 -35.60
N LEU A 309 -44.51 1.38 -35.93
CA LEU A 309 -44.20 2.74 -36.36
C LEU A 309 -44.73 3.73 -35.32
N GLU A 310 -43.87 4.56 -34.73
CA GLU A 310 -44.29 5.77 -34.00
C GLU A 310 -43.69 7.00 -34.69
N GLN A 311 -44.50 7.71 -35.47
CA GLN A 311 -44.02 8.88 -36.20
C GLN A 311 -45.14 9.87 -36.55
N TRP A 312 -44.72 11.04 -37.01
CA TRP A 312 -45.61 12.04 -37.61
C TRP A 312 -45.88 11.68 -39.07
N PHE A 313 -47.15 11.51 -39.40
CA PHE A 313 -47.63 11.27 -40.75
C PHE A 313 -48.22 12.56 -41.30
N THR A 314 -47.75 12.98 -42.48
CA THR A 314 -48.26 14.19 -43.15
C THR A 314 -49.62 13.89 -43.76
N LEU A 315 -50.61 14.74 -43.49
CA LEU A 315 -51.97 14.57 -43.98
C LEU A 315 -52.03 14.79 -45.50
N GLN A 316 -52.73 13.91 -46.19
CA GLN A 316 -52.88 13.95 -47.64
C GLN A 316 -54.28 14.46 -48.03
N PRO A 317 -54.39 15.21 -49.14
CA PRO A 317 -55.69 15.56 -49.71
C PRO A 317 -56.35 14.35 -50.37
N ARG A 318 -57.68 14.25 -50.28
CA ARG A 318 -58.46 13.16 -50.92
C ARG A 318 -58.68 13.38 -52.42
N SER A 319 -58.62 14.63 -52.87
CA SER A 319 -58.78 15.03 -54.26
C SER A 319 -58.04 16.33 -54.53
N GLU A 320 -57.81 16.68 -55.80
CA GLU A 320 -57.19 17.96 -56.19
C GLU A 320 -57.95 19.20 -55.69
N LYS A 321 -59.22 19.04 -55.27
CA LYS A 321 -60.07 20.11 -54.73
C LYS A 321 -59.97 20.26 -53.21
N SER A 322 -59.35 19.31 -52.50
CA SER A 322 -59.25 19.31 -51.04
C SER A 322 -58.00 20.08 -50.59
N LYS A 323 -58.17 21.20 -49.88
CA LYS A 323 -57.05 21.90 -49.22
C LYS A 323 -56.80 21.25 -47.85
N VAL A 324 -55.63 20.66 -47.67
CA VAL A 324 -55.23 19.95 -46.46
C VAL A 324 -53.90 20.50 -45.97
N SER A 325 -53.77 20.67 -44.65
CA SER A 325 -52.54 21.06 -43.97
C SER A 325 -52.45 20.29 -42.66
N GLY A 326 -51.22 20.04 -42.21
CA GLY A 326 -50.95 19.46 -40.90
C GLY A 326 -50.44 18.02 -40.95
N GLN A 327 -50.14 17.52 -39.76
CA GLN A 327 -49.59 16.18 -39.54
C GLN A 327 -50.28 15.54 -38.34
N VAL A 328 -50.37 14.21 -38.31
CA VAL A 328 -50.86 13.46 -37.15
C VAL A 328 -49.82 12.43 -36.71
N LYS A 329 -49.58 12.37 -35.41
CA LYS A 329 -48.69 11.42 -34.77
C LYS A 329 -49.47 10.16 -34.41
N LEU A 330 -49.05 9.03 -34.98
CA LEU A 330 -49.65 7.72 -34.73
C LEU A 330 -48.57 6.75 -34.24
N LYS A 331 -48.93 5.89 -33.28
CA LYS A 331 -48.17 4.67 -32.97
C LYS A 331 -48.96 3.46 -33.47
N ILE A 332 -48.39 2.68 -34.38
CA ILE A 332 -49.06 1.60 -35.13
C ILE A 332 -48.21 0.34 -35.07
N TRP A 333 -48.79 -0.80 -34.67
CA TRP A 333 -48.09 -2.08 -34.64
C TRP A 333 -49.02 -3.26 -34.89
N LEU A 334 -48.46 -4.39 -35.30
CA LEU A 334 -49.18 -5.64 -35.50
C LEU A 334 -49.04 -6.53 -34.26
N SER A 335 -50.09 -7.24 -33.88
CA SER A 335 -50.04 -8.33 -32.89
C SER A 335 -50.90 -9.50 -33.36
N THR A 336 -50.97 -10.58 -32.59
CA THR A 336 -51.81 -11.74 -32.91
C THR A 336 -52.80 -12.08 -31.82
N LYS A 337 -53.84 -12.80 -32.18
CA LYS A 337 -54.77 -13.45 -31.27
C LYS A 337 -55.06 -14.86 -31.74
N GLU A 338 -54.89 -15.84 -30.86
CA GLU A 338 -55.23 -17.22 -31.18
C GLU A 338 -56.74 -17.46 -31.03
N GLU A 339 -57.42 -17.87 -32.10
CA GLU A 339 -58.81 -18.34 -32.02
C GLU A 339 -58.85 -19.85 -31.74
N GLY A 340 -58.95 -20.23 -30.46
CA GLY A 340 -59.48 -21.54 -30.07
C GLY A 340 -58.65 -22.45 -29.16
N ARG A 341 -58.03 -21.94 -28.08
CA ARG A 341 -57.69 -22.81 -26.93
C ARG A 341 -58.91 -22.89 -25.99
N ALA A 342 -59.78 -23.87 -26.22
CA ALA A 342 -60.94 -24.10 -25.35
C ALA A 342 -60.50 -24.71 -24.01
N GLY A 343 -60.35 -23.87 -22.98
CA GLY A 343 -60.20 -24.25 -21.57
C GLY A 343 -59.33 -23.29 -20.80
N ASP A 344 -59.94 -22.48 -19.92
CA ASP A 344 -59.37 -21.35 -19.16
C ASP A 344 -58.44 -20.46 -20.00
N ASP A 345 -58.98 -19.36 -20.53
CA ASP A 345 -58.18 -18.30 -21.15
C ASP A 345 -57.26 -17.70 -20.07
N ASP A 346 -56.11 -18.34 -19.83
CA ASP A 346 -55.02 -17.81 -18.99
C ASP A 346 -54.44 -16.60 -19.72
N GLU A 347 -54.94 -15.41 -19.37
CA GLU A 347 -54.51 -14.13 -19.97
C GLU A 347 -53.00 -13.88 -19.79
N THR A 348 -52.33 -14.62 -18.88
CA THR A 348 -50.89 -14.53 -18.62
C THR A 348 -50.06 -15.59 -19.36
N LEU A 349 -50.66 -16.39 -20.23
CA LEU A 349 -49.97 -17.48 -20.92
C LEU A 349 -48.77 -16.98 -21.76
N ASP A 350 -48.96 -15.96 -22.58
CA ASP A 350 -47.90 -15.37 -23.41
C ASP A 350 -46.74 -14.84 -22.54
N VAL A 351 -47.06 -14.29 -21.36
CA VAL A 351 -46.07 -13.82 -20.37
C VAL A 351 -45.27 -14.99 -19.81
N LYS A 352 -45.94 -16.07 -19.39
CA LYS A 352 -45.32 -17.30 -18.85
C LYS A 352 -44.43 -17.99 -19.90
N GLU A 353 -44.92 -18.15 -21.12
CA GLU A 353 -44.17 -18.74 -22.23
C GLU A 353 -42.94 -17.87 -22.58
N HIS A 354 -43.08 -16.55 -22.58
CA HIS A 354 -41.96 -15.64 -22.82
C HIS A 354 -40.88 -15.70 -21.72
N ILE A 355 -41.27 -15.83 -20.44
CA ILE A 355 -40.34 -16.03 -19.31
C ILE A 355 -39.51 -17.28 -19.50
N GLU A 356 -40.15 -18.40 -19.85
CA GLU A 356 -39.46 -19.67 -20.02
C GLU A 356 -38.60 -19.70 -21.30
N LEU A 357 -39.00 -19.03 -22.39
CA LEU A 357 -38.16 -18.86 -23.57
C LEU A 357 -36.87 -18.08 -23.26
N LEU A 358 -36.99 -16.97 -22.51
CA LEU A 358 -35.84 -16.21 -22.04
C LEU A 358 -34.89 -17.11 -21.25
N ARG A 359 -35.42 -17.81 -20.25
CA ARG A 359 -34.64 -18.71 -19.40
C ARG A 359 -33.96 -19.82 -20.20
N GLN A 360 -34.68 -20.47 -21.13
CA GLN A 360 -34.15 -21.56 -21.92
C GLN A 360 -33.02 -21.10 -22.85
N PHE A 361 -33.19 -19.94 -23.50
CA PHE A 361 -32.13 -19.36 -24.34
C PHE A 361 -30.93 -18.93 -23.49
N ALA A 362 -31.14 -18.39 -22.29
CA ALA A 362 -30.05 -18.02 -21.39
C ALA A 362 -29.23 -19.25 -20.99
N LEU A 363 -29.90 -20.33 -20.56
CA LEU A 363 -29.24 -21.58 -20.18
C LEU A 363 -28.46 -22.20 -21.35
N TYR A 364 -29.01 -22.15 -22.57
CA TYR A 364 -28.31 -22.61 -23.75
C TYR A 364 -27.04 -21.80 -24.01
N GLU A 365 -27.12 -20.47 -24.03
CA GLU A 365 -25.98 -19.59 -24.32
C GLU A 365 -24.89 -19.72 -23.25
N ILE A 366 -25.27 -19.78 -21.97
CA ILE A 366 -24.31 -20.00 -20.87
C ILE A 366 -23.59 -21.35 -21.05
N ARG A 367 -24.33 -22.41 -21.44
CA ARG A 367 -23.72 -23.72 -21.69
C ARG A 367 -22.71 -23.66 -22.85
N GLN A 368 -22.96 -22.88 -23.89
CA GLN A 368 -22.04 -22.74 -25.03
C GLN A 368 -20.72 -22.06 -24.63
N THR A 369 -20.74 -21.10 -23.70
CA THR A 369 -19.51 -20.41 -23.28
C THR A 369 -18.57 -21.28 -22.44
N GLY A 370 -19.12 -22.29 -21.73
CA GLY A 370 -18.36 -23.15 -20.82
C GLY A 370 -17.80 -22.45 -19.58
N GLN A 371 -18.12 -21.16 -19.39
CA GLN A 371 -17.73 -20.37 -18.22
C GLN A 371 -18.72 -20.57 -17.06
N PRO A 372 -18.32 -20.24 -15.82
CA PRO A 372 -19.26 -20.16 -14.70
C PRO A 372 -20.45 -19.23 -14.98
N VAL A 373 -21.64 -19.61 -14.49
CA VAL A 373 -22.92 -18.92 -14.73
C VAL A 373 -22.85 -17.43 -14.45
N ARG A 374 -22.14 -17.08 -13.39
CA ARG A 374 -21.94 -15.72 -12.90
C ARG A 374 -21.32 -14.76 -13.93
N PHE A 375 -20.61 -15.25 -14.94
CA PHE A 375 -20.00 -14.39 -15.96
C PHE A 375 -20.93 -14.02 -17.10
N TRP A 376 -22.14 -14.57 -17.15
CA TRP A 376 -23.09 -14.21 -18.18
C TRP A 376 -23.68 -12.82 -17.94
N ASP A 377 -23.61 -11.97 -18.96
CA ASP A 377 -23.94 -10.54 -18.88
C ASP A 377 -25.40 -10.23 -19.26
N GLY A 378 -26.19 -11.25 -19.58
CA GLY A 378 -27.58 -11.13 -20.00
C GLY A 378 -27.77 -10.74 -21.47
N VAL A 379 -26.72 -10.75 -22.29
CA VAL A 379 -26.79 -10.43 -23.71
C VAL A 379 -27.05 -11.71 -24.52
N TYR A 380 -28.05 -11.63 -25.39
CA TYR A 380 -28.41 -12.71 -26.32
C TYR A 380 -27.86 -12.42 -27.72
N PRO A 381 -27.51 -13.46 -28.49
CA PRO A 381 -27.18 -13.29 -29.90
C PRO A 381 -28.42 -12.84 -30.70
N GLU A 382 -28.18 -12.24 -31.87
CA GLU A 382 -29.22 -11.63 -32.71
C GLU A 382 -30.36 -12.59 -33.05
N ARG A 383 -30.06 -13.81 -33.52
CA ARG A 383 -31.02 -14.90 -33.72
C ARG A 383 -31.99 -15.15 -32.56
N ALA A 384 -31.49 -15.13 -31.31
CA ALA A 384 -32.29 -15.36 -30.12
C ALA A 384 -33.16 -14.14 -29.81
N MET A 385 -32.59 -12.95 -29.96
CA MET A 385 -33.31 -11.69 -29.80
C MET A 385 -34.43 -11.53 -30.83
N LEU A 386 -34.24 -11.97 -32.07
CA LEU A 386 -35.27 -11.94 -33.12
C LEU A 386 -36.46 -12.81 -32.75
N ILE A 387 -36.22 -14.05 -32.29
CA ILE A 387 -37.30 -14.96 -31.85
C ILE A 387 -38.04 -14.38 -30.65
N LEU A 388 -37.31 -13.90 -29.64
CA LEU A 388 -37.91 -13.29 -28.44
C LEU A 388 -38.72 -12.04 -28.78
N ARG A 389 -38.21 -11.14 -29.63
CA ARG A 389 -38.94 -9.95 -30.09
C ARG A 389 -40.19 -10.36 -30.86
N GLN A 390 -40.08 -11.34 -31.75
CA GLN A 390 -41.20 -11.81 -32.55
C GLN A 390 -42.33 -12.37 -31.68
N HIS A 391 -41.99 -13.18 -30.67
CA HIS A 391 -42.93 -13.70 -29.68
C HIS A 391 -43.59 -12.57 -28.88
N ALA A 392 -42.82 -11.57 -28.46
CA ALA A 392 -43.35 -10.42 -27.73
C ALA A 392 -44.36 -9.62 -28.54
N ILE A 393 -44.08 -9.38 -29.83
CA ILE A 393 -44.97 -8.68 -30.75
C ILE A 393 -46.26 -9.46 -30.96
N GLN A 394 -46.14 -10.78 -31.18
CA GLN A 394 -47.29 -11.67 -31.35
C GLN A 394 -48.21 -11.68 -30.13
N GLY A 395 -47.65 -11.75 -28.91
CA GLY A 395 -48.39 -11.70 -27.65
C GLY A 395 -48.78 -10.30 -27.15
N ASP A 396 -48.61 -9.24 -27.95
CA ASP A 396 -48.86 -7.83 -27.57
C ASP A 396 -48.17 -7.42 -26.25
N LEU A 397 -46.98 -7.97 -25.97
CA LEU A 397 -46.25 -7.72 -24.72
C LEU A 397 -45.66 -6.31 -24.71
N THR A 398 -46.06 -5.51 -23.72
CA THR A 398 -45.56 -4.15 -23.53
C THR A 398 -44.12 -4.11 -23.04
N ASP A 399 -43.52 -2.93 -23.11
CA ASP A 399 -42.19 -2.67 -22.57
C ASP A 399 -42.03 -2.99 -21.08
N VAL A 400 -43.11 -2.90 -20.30
CA VAL A 400 -43.17 -3.26 -18.87
C VAL A 400 -43.23 -4.77 -18.72
N HIS A 401 -44.05 -5.48 -19.51
CA HIS A 401 -44.07 -6.95 -19.56
C HIS A 401 -42.68 -7.50 -19.88
N LEU A 402 -41.98 -6.95 -20.87
CA LEU A 402 -40.64 -7.41 -21.22
C LEU A 402 -39.60 -7.21 -20.11
N ALA A 403 -39.72 -6.13 -19.33
CA ALA A 403 -38.87 -5.91 -18.16
C ALA A 403 -39.20 -6.90 -17.03
N MET A 404 -40.49 -7.14 -16.78
CA MET A 404 -40.99 -8.12 -15.81
C MET A 404 -40.54 -9.53 -16.17
N CYS A 405 -40.76 -9.98 -17.41
CA CYS A 405 -40.39 -11.33 -17.85
C CYS A 405 -38.87 -11.58 -17.73
N ARG A 406 -38.05 -10.58 -18.08
CA ARG A 406 -36.59 -10.66 -17.90
C ARG A 406 -36.19 -10.78 -16.43
N TRP A 407 -36.83 -10.02 -15.54
CA TRP A 407 -36.60 -10.14 -14.10
C TRP A 407 -36.97 -11.53 -13.60
N LEU A 408 -38.18 -12.00 -13.89
CA LEU A 408 -38.69 -13.30 -13.43
C LEU A 408 -37.83 -14.46 -13.94
N ALA A 409 -37.43 -14.42 -15.22
CA ALA A 409 -36.56 -15.43 -15.82
C ALA A 409 -35.21 -15.52 -15.09
N PHE A 410 -34.52 -14.39 -14.90
CA PHE A 410 -33.17 -14.40 -14.31
C PHE A 410 -33.19 -14.58 -12.79
N HIS A 411 -34.20 -14.05 -12.09
CA HIS A 411 -34.38 -14.30 -10.66
C HIS A 411 -34.54 -15.80 -10.38
N SER A 412 -35.27 -16.53 -11.24
CA SER A 412 -35.42 -17.98 -11.10
C SER A 412 -34.08 -18.73 -11.15
N MET A 413 -33.04 -18.15 -11.78
CA MET A 413 -31.70 -18.72 -11.92
C MET A 413 -30.76 -18.39 -10.75
N ILE A 414 -31.24 -17.73 -9.69
CA ILE A 414 -30.39 -17.31 -8.56
C ILE A 414 -29.72 -18.48 -7.81
N HIS A 415 -30.35 -19.65 -7.81
CA HIS A 415 -29.81 -20.86 -7.17
C HIS A 415 -28.67 -21.51 -7.95
N ILE A 416 -28.50 -21.18 -9.24
CA ILE A 416 -27.37 -21.63 -10.07
C ILE A 416 -26.30 -20.53 -10.22
N ASP A 417 -26.24 -19.59 -9.27
CA ASP A 417 -25.16 -18.60 -9.16
C ASP A 417 -25.13 -17.55 -10.29
N ILE A 418 -26.31 -17.08 -10.73
CA ILE A 418 -26.42 -15.90 -11.61
C ILE A 418 -25.90 -14.64 -10.91
N SER A 419 -25.23 -13.74 -11.64
CA SER A 419 -24.62 -12.55 -11.04
C SER A 419 -25.65 -11.57 -10.47
N PHE A 420 -25.38 -11.05 -9.28
CA PHE A 420 -26.17 -9.96 -8.68
C PHE A 420 -26.08 -8.68 -9.50
N SER A 421 -25.00 -8.45 -10.26
CA SER A 421 -24.86 -7.30 -11.15
C SER A 421 -25.89 -7.34 -12.28
N LEU A 422 -26.12 -8.53 -12.85
CA LEU A 422 -27.16 -8.74 -13.85
C LEU A 422 -28.56 -8.55 -13.25
N LEU A 423 -28.82 -9.14 -12.08
CA LEU A 423 -30.09 -8.99 -11.37
C LEU A 423 -30.37 -7.53 -11.00
N TYR A 424 -29.35 -6.77 -10.62
CA TYR A 424 -29.50 -5.34 -10.33
C TYR A 424 -29.95 -4.55 -11.57
N LYS A 425 -29.34 -4.83 -12.72
CA LYS A 425 -29.70 -4.18 -14.00
C LYS A 425 -31.13 -4.52 -14.43
N THR A 426 -31.58 -5.76 -14.26
CA THR A 426 -32.96 -6.14 -14.61
C THR A 426 -33.97 -5.59 -13.62
N LEU A 427 -33.65 -5.59 -12.33
CA LEU A 427 -34.47 -4.98 -11.28
C LEU A 427 -34.67 -3.48 -11.53
N GLN A 428 -33.60 -2.74 -11.84
CA GLN A 428 -33.71 -1.30 -12.12
C GLN A 428 -34.60 -1.04 -13.35
N LYS A 429 -34.48 -1.85 -14.42
CA LYS A 429 -35.32 -1.71 -15.61
C LYS A 429 -36.81 -1.89 -15.35
N ILE A 430 -37.20 -2.84 -14.50
CA ILE A 430 -38.62 -3.01 -14.15
C ILE A 430 -39.10 -1.87 -13.23
N ILE A 431 -38.26 -1.42 -12.29
CA ILE A 431 -38.57 -0.27 -11.43
C ILE A 431 -38.79 1.01 -12.25
N ASP A 432 -37.94 1.28 -13.24
CA ASP A 432 -38.00 2.50 -14.06
C ASP A 432 -39.21 2.51 -15.01
N LYS A 433 -39.62 1.33 -15.50
CA LYS A 433 -40.70 1.19 -16.48
C LYS A 433 -42.09 1.03 -15.87
N TRP A 434 -42.19 0.48 -14.65
CA TRP A 434 -43.46 0.20 -14.02
C TRP A 434 -44.20 1.49 -13.60
N GLN A 435 -45.51 1.54 -13.88
CA GLN A 435 -46.41 2.57 -13.36
C GLN A 435 -47.67 1.90 -12.78
N PRO A 436 -48.39 2.54 -11.83
CA PRO A 436 -49.63 1.97 -11.33
C PRO A 436 -50.62 1.68 -12.47
N LEU A 437 -51.26 0.50 -12.43
CA LEU A 437 -52.26 0.04 -13.42
C LEU A 437 -51.70 -0.34 -14.81
N THR A 438 -50.37 -0.45 -14.98
CA THR A 438 -49.79 -0.95 -16.25
C THR A 438 -49.74 -2.47 -16.37
N LEU A 439 -49.87 -3.17 -15.24
CA LEU A 439 -49.91 -4.63 -15.14
C LEU A 439 -51.26 -5.04 -14.56
N ASP A 440 -51.73 -6.23 -14.93
CA ASP A 440 -52.92 -6.80 -14.30
C ASP A 440 -52.62 -7.35 -12.90
N LYS A 441 -53.66 -7.82 -12.21
CA LYS A 441 -53.50 -8.30 -10.83
C LYS A 441 -52.66 -9.59 -10.74
N GLU A 442 -52.81 -10.51 -11.67
CA GLU A 442 -52.09 -11.79 -11.65
C GLU A 442 -50.59 -11.58 -11.93
N GLU A 443 -50.26 -10.66 -12.82
CA GLU A 443 -48.91 -10.18 -13.11
C GLU A 443 -48.27 -9.44 -11.92
N GLU A 444 -49.04 -8.58 -11.26
CA GLU A 444 -48.61 -7.92 -10.02
C GLU A 444 -48.34 -8.95 -8.89
N ASP A 445 -49.17 -10.00 -8.77
CA ASP A 445 -48.98 -11.08 -7.80
C ASP A 445 -47.69 -11.88 -8.13
N MET A 446 -47.44 -12.23 -9.41
CA MET A 446 -46.20 -12.89 -9.85
C MET A 446 -44.94 -12.08 -9.50
N LEU A 447 -44.97 -10.76 -9.73
CA LEU A 447 -43.86 -9.87 -9.35
C LEU A 447 -43.67 -9.82 -7.83
N THR A 448 -44.77 -9.72 -7.07
CA THR A 448 -44.76 -9.63 -5.61
C THR A 448 -44.12 -10.88 -4.98
N ASP A 449 -44.47 -12.07 -5.48
CA ASP A 449 -43.89 -13.34 -5.03
C ASP A 449 -42.38 -13.41 -5.33
N SER A 450 -41.98 -13.00 -6.55
CA SER A 450 -40.57 -13.00 -6.95
C SER A 450 -39.72 -12.04 -6.09
N PHE A 451 -40.25 -10.85 -5.79
CA PHE A 451 -39.59 -9.85 -4.96
C PHE A 451 -39.47 -10.32 -3.51
N SER A 452 -40.50 -10.98 -2.96
CA SER A 452 -40.48 -11.54 -1.61
C SER A 452 -39.47 -12.70 -1.47
N SER A 453 -39.43 -13.58 -2.48
CA SER A 453 -38.45 -14.67 -2.57
C SER A 453 -37.03 -14.12 -2.66
N PHE A 454 -36.81 -13.12 -3.52
CA PHE A 454 -35.51 -12.48 -3.69
C PHE A 454 -35.03 -11.74 -2.44
N ASP A 455 -35.89 -10.95 -1.78
CA ASP A 455 -35.57 -10.26 -0.53
C ASP A 455 -35.14 -11.26 0.57
N SER A 456 -35.85 -12.39 0.68
CA SER A 456 -35.48 -13.48 1.60
C SER A 456 -34.12 -14.09 1.27
N TYR A 457 -33.84 -14.31 -0.02
CA TYR A 457 -32.55 -14.80 -0.48
C TYR A 457 -31.41 -13.80 -0.16
N CYS A 458 -31.60 -12.52 -0.47
CA CYS A 458 -30.63 -11.47 -0.19
C CYS A 458 -30.33 -11.35 1.30
N LYS A 459 -31.34 -11.43 2.18
CA LYS A 459 -31.15 -11.43 3.63
C LYS A 459 -30.25 -12.58 4.10
N ARG A 460 -30.47 -13.80 3.59
CA ARG A 460 -29.63 -14.96 3.92
C ARG A 460 -28.19 -14.78 3.44
N MET A 461 -28.00 -14.32 2.20
CA MET A 461 -26.67 -14.03 1.67
C MET A 461 -25.95 -12.92 2.44
N MET A 462 -26.69 -11.93 2.93
CA MET A 462 -26.15 -10.88 3.80
C MET A 462 -25.80 -11.42 5.20
N ILE A 463 -26.54 -12.38 5.76
CA ILE A 463 -26.17 -13.02 7.03
C ILE A 463 -24.90 -13.88 6.85
N GLU A 464 -24.75 -14.56 5.72
CA GLU A 464 -23.62 -15.46 5.42
C GLU A 464 -22.44 -14.78 4.69
N HIS A 465 -22.41 -13.46 4.57
CA HIS A 465 -21.51 -12.78 3.63
C HIS A 465 -20.01 -12.97 3.91
N ARG A 466 -19.61 -13.19 5.18
CA ARG A 466 -18.22 -13.45 5.61
C ARG A 466 -17.63 -14.72 4.99
N GLU A 467 -18.49 -15.69 4.69
CA GLU A 467 -18.11 -17.00 4.16
C GLU A 467 -18.34 -17.07 2.65
N LYS A 468 -19.42 -16.43 2.16
CA LYS A 468 -19.80 -16.46 0.74
C LYS A 468 -18.96 -15.50 -0.10
N PHE A 469 -18.69 -14.29 0.41
CA PHE A 469 -17.98 -13.22 -0.30
C PHE A 469 -16.62 -12.95 0.34
N THR A 470 -15.71 -13.92 0.31
CA THR A 470 -14.33 -13.74 0.82
C THR A 470 -13.47 -12.94 -0.16
N PRO A 471 -12.42 -12.22 0.31
CA PRO A 471 -11.50 -11.50 -0.58
C PRO A 471 -10.67 -12.41 -1.50
N SER A 472 -10.51 -13.70 -1.15
CA SER A 472 -9.82 -14.69 -1.98
C SER A 472 -10.58 -15.01 -3.27
N LYS A 473 -11.91 -14.83 -3.30
CA LYS A 473 -12.75 -15.14 -4.45
C LYS A 473 -12.74 -14.03 -5.48
N ARG A 474 -12.53 -14.40 -6.75
CA ARG A 474 -12.58 -13.46 -7.88
C ARG A 474 -13.95 -12.80 -7.99
N ASN A 475 -13.98 -11.48 -8.21
CA ASN A 475 -15.18 -10.64 -8.34
C ASN A 475 -16.11 -10.60 -7.09
N SER A 476 -15.67 -11.15 -5.96
CA SER A 476 -16.44 -11.22 -4.71
C SER A 476 -16.91 -9.85 -4.21
N GLY A 477 -16.04 -8.83 -4.26
CA GLY A 477 -16.39 -7.47 -3.85
C GLY A 477 -17.44 -6.80 -4.74
N GLU A 478 -17.40 -7.04 -6.06
CA GLU A 478 -18.39 -6.51 -7.01
C GLU A 478 -19.75 -7.17 -6.83
N GLU A 479 -19.77 -8.48 -6.59
CA GLU A 479 -21.00 -9.23 -6.30
C GLU A 479 -21.60 -8.81 -4.96
N PHE A 480 -20.79 -8.63 -3.92
CA PHE A 480 -21.26 -8.08 -2.65
C PHE A 480 -21.84 -6.67 -2.81
N SER A 481 -21.16 -5.79 -3.56
CA SER A 481 -21.69 -4.46 -3.90
C SER A 481 -23.04 -4.53 -4.62
N SER A 482 -23.14 -5.43 -5.61
CA SER A 482 -24.36 -5.61 -6.40
C SER A 482 -25.50 -6.19 -5.57
N LEU A 483 -25.22 -7.13 -4.65
CA LEU A 483 -26.20 -7.64 -3.68
C LEU A 483 -26.80 -6.50 -2.84
N ILE A 484 -25.96 -5.64 -2.27
CA ILE A 484 -26.42 -4.52 -1.45
C ILE A 484 -27.22 -3.49 -2.28
N LYS A 485 -26.80 -3.23 -3.52
CA LYS A 485 -27.52 -2.36 -4.46
C LYS A 485 -28.90 -2.93 -4.81
N CYS A 486 -28.99 -4.24 -5.07
CA CYS A 486 -30.25 -4.96 -5.26
C CYS A 486 -31.19 -4.78 -4.06
N MET A 487 -30.71 -5.01 -2.84
CA MET A 487 -31.52 -4.86 -1.62
C MET A 487 -32.04 -3.43 -1.45
N ARG A 488 -31.23 -2.42 -1.79
CA ARG A 488 -31.64 -1.01 -1.72
C ARG A 488 -32.67 -0.67 -2.80
N ALA A 489 -32.39 -0.99 -4.06
CA ALA A 489 -33.30 -0.69 -5.17
C ALA A 489 -34.65 -1.38 -5.01
N LEU A 490 -34.66 -2.65 -4.57
CA LEU A 490 -35.88 -3.38 -4.28
C LEU A 490 -36.73 -2.64 -3.24
N ARG A 491 -36.10 -2.11 -2.19
CA ARG A 491 -36.79 -1.42 -1.10
C ARG A 491 -37.26 -0.01 -1.43
N GLU A 492 -36.47 0.71 -2.20
CA GLU A 492 -36.79 2.06 -2.66
C GLU A 492 -37.80 2.05 -3.81
N SER A 493 -38.08 0.87 -4.41
CA SER A 493 -39.06 0.70 -5.47
C SER A 493 -40.48 1.12 -5.06
N PRO A 494 -41.17 1.96 -5.87
CA PRO A 494 -42.58 2.31 -5.65
C PRO A 494 -43.50 1.10 -5.62
N PHE A 495 -43.22 0.08 -6.44
CA PHE A 495 -43.98 -1.17 -6.46
C PHE A 495 -43.88 -1.88 -5.11
N TYR A 496 -42.67 -2.11 -4.64
CA TYR A 496 -42.44 -2.84 -3.39
C TYR A 496 -43.03 -2.08 -2.20
N GLN A 497 -42.94 -0.75 -2.17
CA GLN A 497 -43.53 0.06 -1.09
C GLN A 497 -45.07 -0.04 -1.06
N LYS A 498 -45.72 -0.19 -2.21
CA LYS A 498 -47.18 -0.31 -2.32
C LYS A 498 -47.68 -1.69 -1.87
N TYR A 499 -47.03 -2.76 -2.32
CA TYR A 499 -47.50 -4.14 -2.09
C TYR A 499 -46.84 -4.86 -0.91
N LEU A 500 -45.64 -4.43 -0.48
CA LEU A 500 -44.84 -5.03 0.60
C LEU A 500 -44.23 -3.95 1.53
N PRO A 501 -45.04 -3.18 2.27
CA PRO A 501 -44.55 -2.03 3.03
C PRO A 501 -43.61 -2.43 4.17
N TYR A 502 -42.44 -1.78 4.23
CA TYR A 502 -41.44 -2.01 5.29
C TYR A 502 -41.82 -1.32 6.60
N LYS A 503 -41.52 -1.98 7.73
CA LYS A 503 -41.70 -1.42 9.09
C LYS A 503 -40.56 -0.52 9.56
N ARG A 504 -39.40 -0.56 8.92
CA ARG A 504 -38.16 0.15 9.32
C ARG A 504 -37.55 0.87 8.11
N PRO A 505 -36.61 1.82 8.27
CA PRO A 505 -35.81 2.35 7.16
C PRO A 505 -34.72 1.36 6.69
N PHE A 506 -34.14 1.56 5.49
CA PHE A 506 -33.13 0.65 4.91
C PHE A 506 -31.90 0.48 5.80
N HIS A 507 -31.31 1.59 6.27
CA HIS A 507 -30.12 1.55 7.11
C HIS A 507 -30.34 0.68 8.37
N ALA A 508 -31.44 0.89 9.11
CA ALA A 508 -31.73 0.16 10.35
C ALA A 508 -31.95 -1.34 10.12
N HIS A 509 -32.45 -1.71 8.94
CA HIS A 509 -32.57 -3.12 8.57
C HIS A 509 -31.22 -3.73 8.23
N LEU A 510 -30.41 -3.04 7.42
CA LEU A 510 -29.08 -3.53 7.05
C LEU A 510 -28.19 -3.65 8.30
N GLU A 511 -28.26 -2.68 9.21
CA GLU A 511 -27.59 -2.73 10.52
C GLU A 511 -27.98 -4.00 11.31
N SER A 512 -29.28 -4.31 11.40
CA SER A 512 -29.74 -5.53 12.07
C SER A 512 -29.24 -6.83 11.42
N LEU A 513 -29.07 -6.84 10.10
CA LEU A 513 -28.52 -8.00 9.37
C LEU A 513 -27.01 -8.14 9.58
N VAL A 514 -26.26 -7.03 9.65
CA VAL A 514 -24.82 -7.05 9.96
C VAL A 514 -24.59 -7.57 11.38
N VAL A 515 -25.38 -7.11 12.36
CA VAL A 515 -25.31 -7.61 13.75
C VAL A 515 -25.61 -9.10 13.79
N LYS A 516 -26.72 -9.53 13.19
CA LYS A 516 -27.07 -10.96 13.13
C LYS A 516 -26.01 -11.81 12.42
N SER A 517 -25.44 -11.30 11.32
CA SER A 517 -24.33 -11.95 10.63
C SER A 517 -23.12 -12.16 11.54
N ALA A 518 -22.80 -11.16 12.36
CA ALA A 518 -21.70 -11.25 13.31
C ALA A 518 -21.99 -12.23 14.46
N GLU A 519 -23.22 -12.24 14.99
CA GLU A 519 -23.67 -13.19 16.01
C GLU A 519 -23.60 -14.64 15.49
N ASP A 520 -24.31 -14.92 14.38
CA ASP A 520 -24.35 -16.26 13.77
C ASP A 520 -22.95 -16.75 13.33
N TYR A 521 -22.02 -15.84 13.03
CA TYR A 521 -20.65 -16.19 12.67
C TYR A 521 -19.82 -16.61 13.88
N ILE A 522 -19.89 -15.87 15.00
CA ILE A 522 -19.16 -16.23 16.21
C ILE A 522 -19.71 -17.51 16.82
N ASP A 523 -21.03 -17.67 16.91
CA ASP A 523 -21.63 -18.87 17.50
C ASP A 523 -21.19 -20.13 16.76
N ARG A 524 -21.25 -20.12 15.41
CA ARG A 524 -20.74 -21.22 14.57
C ARG A 524 -19.23 -21.41 14.71
N THR A 525 -18.48 -20.33 14.89
CA THR A 525 -17.01 -20.41 15.09
C THR A 525 -16.69 -21.08 16.42
N ILE A 526 -17.39 -20.72 17.50
CA ILE A 526 -17.23 -21.33 18.83
C ILE A 526 -17.55 -22.82 18.78
N GLU A 527 -18.62 -23.22 18.08
CA GLU A 527 -18.95 -24.64 17.86
C GLU A 527 -17.87 -25.38 17.05
N TYR A 528 -17.24 -24.71 16.08
CA TYR A 528 -16.22 -25.30 15.21
C TYR A 528 -14.86 -25.48 15.90
N VAL A 529 -14.45 -24.56 16.78
CA VAL A 529 -13.09 -24.54 17.36
C VAL A 529 -12.91 -25.41 18.60
N GLN A 530 -13.97 -26.07 19.07
CA GLN A 530 -13.99 -26.88 20.30
C GLN A 530 -12.72 -27.75 20.45
N ASP A 531 -12.06 -27.62 21.60
CA ASP A 531 -10.83 -28.35 21.90
C ASP A 531 -10.85 -28.82 23.37
N PRO A 532 -10.31 -30.03 23.68
CA PRO A 532 -10.14 -30.45 25.08
C PRO A 532 -9.30 -29.49 25.93
N ASP A 533 -8.39 -28.74 25.30
CA ASP A 533 -7.59 -27.71 25.96
C ASP A 533 -8.19 -26.32 25.75
N PRO A 534 -8.68 -25.65 26.81
CA PRO A 534 -9.33 -24.35 26.70
C PRO A 534 -8.39 -23.26 26.16
N CYS A 535 -7.07 -23.37 26.38
CA CYS A 535 -6.12 -22.41 25.82
C CYS A 535 -6.03 -22.54 24.29
N LYS A 536 -6.04 -23.77 23.77
CA LYS A 536 -6.02 -24.02 22.32
C LYS A 536 -7.34 -23.65 21.66
N GLU A 537 -8.46 -23.92 22.32
CA GLU A 537 -9.79 -23.47 21.88
C GLU A 537 -9.82 -21.94 21.74
N LEU A 538 -9.42 -21.22 22.79
CA LEU A 538 -9.35 -19.75 22.77
C LEU A 538 -8.39 -19.23 21.70
N LEU A 539 -7.22 -19.83 21.56
CA LEU A 539 -6.24 -19.42 20.55
C LEU A 539 -6.80 -19.59 19.13
N LYS A 540 -7.47 -20.71 18.83
CA LYS A 540 -8.15 -20.93 17.54
C LYS A 540 -9.24 -19.89 17.31
N LEU A 541 -10.06 -19.63 18.31
CA LEU A 541 -11.14 -18.64 18.24
C LEU A 541 -10.59 -17.23 17.94
N LEU A 542 -9.60 -16.76 18.71
CA LEU A 542 -9.00 -15.45 18.54
C LEU A 542 -8.34 -15.30 17.16
N ASN A 543 -7.63 -16.33 16.68
CA ASN A 543 -7.01 -16.31 15.36
C ASN A 543 -8.06 -16.16 14.25
N ILE A 544 -9.17 -16.91 14.28
CA ILE A 544 -10.25 -16.78 13.30
C ILE A 544 -10.88 -15.39 13.36
N VAL A 545 -11.13 -14.86 14.57
CA VAL A 545 -11.69 -13.51 14.75
C VAL A 545 -10.74 -12.43 14.20
N ASN A 546 -9.44 -12.51 14.49
CA ASN A 546 -8.44 -11.55 13.99
C ASN A 546 -8.33 -11.60 12.46
N VAL A 547 -8.35 -12.80 11.87
CA VAL A 547 -8.40 -12.97 10.42
C VAL A 547 -9.64 -12.28 9.84
N GLN A 548 -10.81 -12.40 10.47
CA GLN A 548 -12.00 -11.68 10.02
C GLN A 548 -11.89 -10.15 10.20
N CYS A 549 -11.31 -9.68 11.30
CA CYS A 549 -11.07 -8.25 11.52
C CYS A 549 -10.17 -7.65 10.42
N SER A 550 -9.14 -8.39 10.00
CA SER A 550 -8.27 -7.97 8.88
C SER A 550 -9.04 -7.78 7.56
N ARG A 551 -10.18 -8.48 7.39
CA ARG A 551 -11.03 -8.44 6.19
C ARG A 551 -12.11 -7.35 6.24
N PHE A 552 -12.25 -6.59 7.33
CA PHE A 552 -13.35 -5.60 7.48
C PHE A 552 -13.38 -4.54 6.38
N LEU A 553 -12.21 -4.07 5.92
CA LEU A 553 -12.11 -3.06 4.86
C LEU A 553 -12.78 -3.50 3.56
N HIS A 554 -12.83 -4.82 3.29
CA HIS A 554 -13.47 -5.38 2.10
C HIS A 554 -14.97 -5.05 2.04
N TYR A 555 -15.66 -5.10 3.17
CA TYR A 555 -17.11 -4.87 3.26
C TYR A 555 -17.46 -3.43 3.65
N ALA A 556 -16.59 -2.79 4.45
CA ALA A 556 -16.87 -1.48 5.04
C ALA A 556 -17.08 -0.38 4.01
N ALA A 557 -16.31 -0.37 2.92
CA ALA A 557 -16.44 0.64 1.87
C ALA A 557 -17.85 0.60 1.22
N VAL A 558 -18.31 -0.59 0.85
CA VAL A 558 -19.60 -0.82 0.20
C VAL A 558 -20.76 -0.43 1.13
N ILE A 559 -20.73 -0.90 2.38
CA ILE A 559 -21.81 -0.65 3.34
C ILE A 559 -21.89 0.84 3.71
N ARG A 560 -20.72 1.50 3.84
CA ARG A 560 -20.65 2.93 4.12
C ARG A 560 -21.23 3.76 2.96
N GLU A 561 -20.91 3.41 1.72
CA GLU A 561 -21.44 4.09 0.53
C GLU A 561 -22.97 4.00 0.46
N VAL A 562 -23.52 2.81 0.67
CA VAL A 562 -24.96 2.57 0.46
C VAL A 562 -25.81 3.01 1.65
N ALA A 563 -25.38 2.76 2.89
CA ALA A 563 -26.23 2.94 4.08
C ALA A 563 -25.63 3.88 5.15
N ARG A 564 -24.42 4.40 4.94
CA ARG A 564 -23.68 5.24 5.91
C ARG A 564 -23.45 4.57 7.28
N ILE A 565 -23.38 3.25 7.30
CA ILE A 565 -23.11 2.45 8.51
C ILE A 565 -21.60 2.24 8.64
N ASP A 566 -21.06 2.41 9.85
CA ASP A 566 -19.69 1.99 10.14
C ASP A 566 -19.66 0.48 10.43
N TYR A 567 -19.53 -0.29 9.36
CA TYR A 567 -19.53 -1.75 9.42
C TYR A 567 -18.45 -2.33 10.33
N SER A 568 -17.24 -1.75 10.31
CA SER A 568 -16.11 -2.23 11.09
C SER A 568 -16.38 -2.04 12.58
N GLN A 569 -16.83 -0.85 12.97
CA GLN A 569 -17.16 -0.54 14.35
C GLN A 569 -18.33 -1.40 14.85
N LEU A 570 -19.38 -1.54 14.05
CA LEU A 570 -20.56 -2.33 14.40
C LEU A 570 -20.23 -3.82 14.60
N THR A 571 -19.53 -4.42 13.63
CA THR A 571 -19.11 -5.82 13.71
C THR A 571 -18.20 -6.05 14.90
N LEU A 572 -17.22 -5.16 15.11
CA LEU A 572 -16.26 -5.31 16.19
C LEU A 572 -16.90 -5.18 17.57
N ASN A 573 -17.87 -4.27 17.75
CA ASN A 573 -18.64 -4.18 19.00
C ASN A 573 -19.41 -5.48 19.30
N THR A 574 -20.02 -6.09 18.28
CA THR A 574 -20.71 -7.38 18.44
C THR A 574 -19.72 -8.49 18.77
N PHE A 575 -18.59 -8.56 18.07
CA PHE A 575 -17.54 -9.54 18.35
C PHE A 575 -16.99 -9.39 19.75
N ASP A 576 -16.73 -8.16 20.18
CA ASP A 576 -16.22 -7.83 21.50
C ASP A 576 -17.18 -8.23 22.62
N ARG A 577 -18.47 -7.94 22.45
CA ARG A 577 -19.53 -8.34 23.39
C ARG A 577 -19.57 -9.87 23.54
N LEU A 578 -19.63 -10.61 22.44
CA LEU A 578 -19.73 -12.07 22.45
C LEU A 578 -18.45 -12.74 22.99
N LEU A 579 -17.27 -12.24 22.61
CA LEU A 579 -16.01 -12.71 23.18
C LEU A 579 -15.92 -12.43 24.68
N THR A 580 -16.41 -11.28 25.15
CA THR A 580 -16.46 -10.96 26.57
C THR A 580 -17.43 -11.89 27.30
N GLU A 581 -18.60 -12.19 26.73
CA GLU A 581 -19.56 -13.16 27.27
C GLU A 581 -18.94 -14.56 27.36
N TYR A 582 -18.26 -15.03 26.30
CA TYR A 582 -17.51 -16.30 26.29
C TYR A 582 -16.42 -16.33 27.37
N LEU A 583 -15.54 -15.31 27.41
CA LEU A 583 -14.46 -15.25 28.40
C LEU A 583 -15.00 -15.15 29.84
N THR A 584 -16.10 -14.43 30.05
CA THR A 584 -16.75 -14.34 31.37
C THR A 584 -17.34 -15.69 31.77
N SER A 585 -17.97 -16.41 30.84
CA SER A 585 -18.46 -17.77 31.08
C SER A 585 -17.31 -18.71 31.46
N GLU A 586 -16.18 -18.67 30.75
CA GLU A 586 -15.00 -19.47 31.06
C GLU A 586 -14.34 -19.07 32.39
N LEU A 587 -14.34 -17.77 32.75
CA LEU A 587 -13.85 -17.27 34.04
C LEU A 587 -14.69 -17.70 35.24
N MET A 588 -16.00 -17.89 35.03
CA MET A 588 -16.96 -18.27 36.06
C MET A 588 -17.14 -19.79 36.15
N SER A 589 -16.46 -20.56 35.30
CA SER A 589 -16.47 -22.02 35.29
C SER A 589 -15.79 -22.58 36.54
N GLU A 590 -16.48 -23.42 37.31
CA GLU A 590 -15.89 -24.08 38.49
C GLU A 590 -15.12 -25.38 38.15
N LYS A 591 -14.91 -25.66 36.85
CA LYS A 591 -14.19 -26.86 36.40
C LYS A 591 -12.71 -26.73 36.75
N LYS A 592 -12.10 -27.82 37.22
CA LYS A 592 -10.65 -27.88 37.52
C LYS A 592 -9.74 -27.63 36.30
N MET A 593 -10.29 -27.76 35.09
CA MET A 593 -9.64 -27.54 33.79
C MET A 593 -10.25 -26.32 33.07
N ASP A 594 -10.69 -25.31 33.80
CA ASP A 594 -11.16 -24.06 33.21
C ASP A 594 -9.99 -23.26 32.60
N LEU A 595 -10.31 -22.35 31.67
CA LEU A 595 -9.33 -21.50 30.98
C LEU A 595 -8.42 -20.76 31.97
N LYS A 596 -8.98 -20.23 33.07
CA LYS A 596 -8.24 -19.44 34.06
C LYS A 596 -7.20 -20.26 34.79
N SER A 597 -7.56 -21.47 35.25
CA SER A 597 -6.60 -22.34 35.92
C SER A 597 -5.54 -22.84 34.95
N GLN A 598 -5.91 -23.20 33.72
CA GLN A 598 -4.97 -23.67 32.72
C GLN A 598 -3.93 -22.60 32.37
N MET A 599 -4.35 -21.37 32.09
CA MET A 599 -3.41 -20.26 31.82
C MET A 599 -2.49 -19.96 33.01
N ARG A 600 -3.00 -20.07 34.26
CA ARG A 600 -2.17 -19.92 35.46
C ARG A 600 -1.14 -21.03 35.60
N ILE A 601 -1.51 -22.27 35.28
CA ILE A 601 -0.59 -23.41 35.26
C ILE A 601 0.49 -23.15 34.20
N SER A 602 0.11 -22.83 32.95
CA SER A 602 1.07 -22.54 31.87
C SER A 602 2.07 -21.42 32.24
N ALA A 603 1.62 -20.38 32.95
CA ALA A 603 2.48 -19.28 33.39
C ALA A 603 3.35 -19.58 34.62
N ALA A 604 3.04 -20.61 35.40
CA ALA A 604 3.65 -20.88 36.71
C ALA A 604 4.32 -22.24 36.85
N GLN A 605 4.17 -23.12 35.86
CA GLN A 605 4.69 -24.48 35.89
C GLN A 605 6.22 -24.50 36.00
N ASP A 606 6.74 -25.42 36.82
CA ASP A 606 8.18 -25.64 36.98
C ASP A 606 8.47 -27.15 37.07
N PRO A 607 9.22 -27.75 36.11
CA PRO A 607 9.76 -27.12 34.91
C PRO A 607 8.65 -26.71 33.91
N PRO A 608 8.88 -25.67 33.09
CA PRO A 608 7.88 -25.18 32.14
C PRO A 608 7.61 -26.19 31.02
N ASN A 609 6.35 -26.32 30.60
CA ASN A 609 6.01 -26.97 29.34
C ASN A 609 6.11 -25.96 28.19
N ASP A 610 6.99 -26.21 27.23
CA ASP A 610 7.26 -25.31 26.11
C ASP A 610 5.97 -25.01 25.30
N ASP A 611 5.17 -26.03 24.97
CA ASP A 611 4.00 -25.86 24.12
C ASP A 611 2.90 -25.03 24.83
N ASP A 612 2.66 -25.29 26.11
CA ASP A 612 1.66 -24.55 26.90
C ASP A 612 2.05 -23.08 27.10
N LEU A 613 3.35 -22.80 27.25
CA LEU A 613 3.89 -21.44 27.37
C LEU A 613 3.84 -20.69 26.05
N ILE A 614 4.13 -21.37 24.93
CA ILE A 614 3.99 -20.82 23.58
C ILE A 614 2.53 -20.48 23.30
N ASP A 615 1.59 -21.37 23.60
CA ASP A 615 0.17 -21.12 23.40
C ASP A 615 -0.30 -19.91 24.23
N LEU A 616 0.17 -19.78 25.49
CA LEU A 616 -0.10 -18.61 26.32
C LEU A 616 0.42 -17.30 25.68
N MET A 617 1.63 -17.31 25.12
CA MET A 617 2.19 -16.13 24.44
C MET A 617 1.43 -15.81 23.15
N ARG A 618 1.02 -16.82 22.39
CA ARG A 618 0.23 -16.61 21.16
C ARG A 618 -1.16 -16.08 21.46
N ILE A 619 -1.79 -16.51 22.55
CA ILE A 619 -3.06 -15.95 23.03
C ILE A 619 -2.87 -14.46 23.36
N HIS A 620 -1.79 -14.10 24.07
CA HIS A 620 -1.48 -12.70 24.38
C HIS A 620 -1.32 -11.85 23.12
N MET A 621 -0.52 -12.32 22.16
CA MET A 621 -0.34 -11.63 20.87
C MET A 621 -1.65 -11.48 20.11
N ALA A 622 -2.50 -12.51 20.11
CA ALA A 622 -3.80 -12.47 19.44
C ALA A 622 -4.75 -11.45 20.10
N PHE A 623 -4.73 -11.32 21.44
CA PHE A 623 -5.46 -10.25 22.14
C PHE A 623 -4.95 -8.85 21.79
N ILE A 624 -3.63 -8.67 21.67
CA ILE A 624 -3.02 -7.39 21.27
C ILE A 624 -3.42 -7.03 19.85
N GLU A 625 -3.42 -7.98 18.93
CA GLU A 625 -3.88 -7.77 17.56
C GLU A 625 -5.36 -7.35 17.54
N LEU A 626 -6.22 -8.03 18.30
CA LEU A 626 -7.63 -7.66 18.46
C LEU A 626 -7.78 -6.24 19.03
N ARG A 627 -6.98 -5.89 20.04
CA ARG A 627 -6.95 -4.55 20.63
C ARG A 627 -6.54 -3.48 19.62
N ASN A 628 -5.57 -3.76 18.76
CA ASN A 628 -5.17 -2.84 17.70
C ASN A 628 -6.32 -2.59 16.73
N TYR A 629 -7.10 -3.62 16.37
CA TYR A 629 -8.34 -3.44 15.60
C TYR A 629 -9.39 -2.61 16.37
N ARG A 630 -9.54 -2.78 17.69
CA ARG A 630 -10.43 -1.97 18.53
C ARG A 630 -10.04 -0.49 18.51
N LEU A 631 -8.75 -0.19 18.70
CA LEU A 631 -8.23 1.18 18.68
C LEU A 631 -8.40 1.84 17.31
N ALA A 632 -8.07 1.12 16.23
CA ALA A 632 -8.24 1.62 14.86
C ALA A 632 -9.71 1.97 14.53
N ASN A 633 -10.67 1.25 15.13
CA ASN A 633 -12.11 1.46 14.93
C ASN A 633 -12.81 2.21 16.08
N ARG A 634 -12.04 2.87 16.97
CA ARG A 634 -12.54 3.70 18.08
C ARG A 634 -13.48 2.95 19.05
N VAL A 635 -13.33 1.64 19.18
CA VAL A 635 -14.07 0.82 20.15
C VAL A 635 -13.36 0.92 21.50
N ARG A 636 -14.02 1.56 22.48
CA ARG A 636 -13.45 1.75 23.83
C ARG A 636 -13.77 0.55 24.70
N VAL A 637 -12.73 -0.20 25.08
CA VAL A 637 -12.82 -1.26 26.09
C VAL A 637 -11.99 -0.86 27.30
N ARG A 638 -12.49 -1.11 28.51
CA ARG A 638 -11.69 -0.99 29.73
C ARG A 638 -10.80 -2.23 29.84
N ASP A 639 -9.52 -2.10 29.50
CA ASP A 639 -8.52 -3.16 29.61
C ASP A 639 -8.02 -3.37 31.06
N GLU A 640 -8.92 -3.41 32.04
CA GLU A 640 -8.59 -3.72 33.43
C GLU A 640 -8.86 -5.20 33.72
N SER A 641 -8.13 -6.05 33.01
CA SER A 641 -8.32 -7.49 33.12
C SER A 641 -7.29 -8.14 34.07
N GLU A 642 -7.77 -9.02 34.95
CA GLU A 642 -6.95 -9.94 35.76
C GLU A 642 -6.00 -10.82 34.90
N TRP A 643 -6.25 -10.95 33.59
CA TRP A 643 -5.43 -11.73 32.66
C TRP A 643 -4.01 -11.17 32.49
N TYR A 644 -3.81 -9.84 32.58
CA TYR A 644 -2.48 -9.23 32.38
C TYR A 644 -1.45 -9.70 33.40
N ALA A 645 -1.85 -9.98 34.65
CA ALA A 645 -0.95 -10.53 35.65
C ALA A 645 -0.45 -11.94 35.27
N ILE A 646 -1.31 -12.75 34.64
CA ILE A 646 -0.96 -14.09 34.15
C ILE A 646 0.01 -13.97 32.96
N PHE A 647 -0.30 -13.09 32.00
CA PHE A 647 0.59 -12.85 30.85
C PHE A 647 1.95 -12.30 31.26
N ASN A 648 2.01 -11.32 32.17
CA ASN A 648 3.28 -10.77 32.66
C ASN A 648 4.17 -11.86 33.27
N LYS A 649 3.59 -12.75 34.10
CA LYS A 649 4.32 -13.90 34.65
C LYS A 649 4.78 -14.86 33.55
N GLY A 650 3.92 -15.14 32.57
CA GLY A 650 4.24 -15.95 31.39
C GLY A 650 5.38 -15.37 30.54
N ILE A 651 5.39 -14.04 30.31
CA ILE A 651 6.43 -13.35 29.53
C ILE A 651 7.79 -13.49 30.20
N LYS A 652 7.87 -13.27 31.51
CA LYS A 652 9.13 -13.46 32.26
C LYS A 652 9.66 -14.89 32.11
N LYS A 653 8.81 -15.89 32.36
CA LYS A 653 9.19 -17.30 32.23
C LYS A 653 9.55 -17.65 30.78
N PHE A 654 8.87 -17.07 29.80
CA PHE A 654 9.19 -17.24 28.38
C PHE A 654 10.57 -16.70 28.05
N LEU A 655 10.96 -15.52 28.54
CA LEU A 655 12.31 -14.98 28.33
C LEU A 655 13.40 -15.88 28.96
N GLU A 656 13.14 -16.43 30.14
CA GLU A 656 14.04 -17.39 30.80
C GLU A 656 14.22 -18.67 29.97
N VAL A 657 13.12 -19.28 29.51
CA VAL A 657 13.18 -20.48 28.65
C VAL A 657 13.81 -20.16 27.29
N ALA A 658 13.41 -19.06 26.66
CA ALA A 658 13.93 -18.62 25.38
C ALA A 658 15.45 -18.41 25.43
N LYS A 659 15.99 -17.89 26.55
CA LYS A 659 17.43 -17.79 26.78
C LYS A 659 18.10 -19.16 26.69
N ASP A 660 17.63 -20.15 27.45
CA ASP A 660 18.22 -21.49 27.47
C ASP A 660 18.15 -22.17 26.08
N LYS A 661 17.02 -22.01 25.40
CA LYS A 661 16.81 -22.50 24.02
C LYS A 661 17.75 -21.82 23.03
N ALA A 662 17.91 -20.50 23.12
CA ALA A 662 18.84 -19.74 22.29
C ALA A 662 20.29 -20.16 22.52
N LEU A 663 20.71 -20.33 23.78
CA LEU A 663 22.06 -20.79 24.12
C LEU A 663 22.32 -22.22 23.60
N ALA A 664 21.35 -23.13 23.68
CA ALA A 664 21.45 -24.45 23.06
C ALA A 664 21.64 -24.36 21.54
N ARG A 665 20.89 -23.47 20.88
CA ARG A 665 21.00 -23.23 19.44
C ARG A 665 22.33 -22.59 19.05
N VAL A 666 22.86 -21.65 19.84
CA VAL A 666 24.21 -21.07 19.68
C VAL A 666 25.26 -22.15 19.73
N ASN A 667 25.19 -23.04 20.74
CA ASN A 667 26.12 -24.15 20.91
C ASN A 667 26.18 -25.05 19.68
N LEU A 668 25.02 -25.51 19.19
CA LEU A 668 24.98 -26.37 18.00
C LEU A 668 25.36 -25.61 16.72
N SER A 669 24.97 -24.33 16.61
CA SER A 669 25.31 -23.48 15.47
C SER A 669 26.82 -23.34 15.28
N CYS A 670 27.56 -23.13 16.37
CA CYS A 670 29.03 -23.09 16.36
C CYS A 670 29.66 -24.46 16.06
N GLN A 671 29.08 -25.56 16.53
CA GLN A 671 29.59 -26.92 16.23
C GLN A 671 29.39 -27.31 14.76
N LEU A 672 28.27 -26.91 14.17
CA LEU A 672 27.93 -27.20 12.77
C LEU A 672 28.33 -26.04 11.84
N ASP A 673 29.31 -25.25 12.23
CA ASP A 673 29.65 -24.04 11.50
C ASP A 673 30.36 -24.37 10.18
N MET A 674 29.92 -23.72 9.10
CA MET A 674 30.37 -23.99 7.74
C MET A 674 30.70 -22.68 7.02
N PRO A 675 31.79 -22.62 6.23
CA PRO A 675 32.13 -21.43 5.48
C PRO A 675 31.05 -21.11 4.43
N ILE A 676 30.68 -19.84 4.33
CA ILE A 676 29.77 -19.32 3.32
C ILE A 676 30.60 -18.68 2.21
N SER A 677 30.48 -19.23 1.00
CA SER A 677 30.92 -18.55 -0.22
C SER A 677 29.73 -17.84 -0.85
N THR A 678 29.76 -16.51 -0.91
CA THR A 678 28.82 -15.74 -1.74
C THR A 678 29.37 -15.67 -3.17
N SER A 679 28.51 -15.66 -4.18
CA SER A 679 28.93 -15.66 -5.59
C SER A 679 29.57 -14.35 -6.06
N SER A 680 29.58 -13.32 -5.22
CA SER A 680 29.94 -11.95 -5.57
C SER A 680 31.00 -11.32 -4.67
N ASN A 681 31.38 -11.94 -3.55
CA ASN A 681 32.32 -11.36 -2.60
C ASN A 681 33.27 -12.42 -2.01
N ASP A 682 34.58 -12.16 -2.09
CA ASP A 682 35.65 -13.00 -1.51
C ASP A 682 35.67 -12.94 0.03
N MET A 683 34.86 -12.06 0.62
CA MET A 683 34.72 -11.90 2.07
C MET A 683 34.33 -13.20 2.75
N ARG A 684 35.09 -13.56 3.79
CA ARG A 684 34.92 -14.83 4.49
C ARG A 684 33.94 -14.64 5.64
N HIS A 685 32.86 -15.40 5.59
CA HIS A 685 31.92 -15.57 6.69
C HIS A 685 31.68 -17.07 6.90
N SER A 686 31.17 -17.44 8.06
CA SER A 686 30.63 -18.77 8.29
C SER A 686 29.13 -18.71 8.55
N SER A 687 28.48 -19.86 8.62
CA SER A 687 27.04 -19.97 8.77
C SER A 687 26.51 -19.61 10.15
N SER A 688 27.33 -19.71 11.19
CA SER A 688 26.89 -19.57 12.57
C SER A 688 26.36 -18.18 12.89
N HIS A 689 27.01 -17.12 12.39
CA HIS A 689 26.58 -15.73 12.64
C HIS A 689 25.18 -15.45 12.11
N ILE A 690 24.77 -16.10 11.02
CA ILE A 690 23.42 -15.93 10.45
C ILE A 690 22.36 -16.45 11.43
N ASP A 691 22.63 -17.59 12.05
CA ASP A 691 21.72 -18.16 13.03
C ASP A 691 21.62 -17.25 14.27
N ILE A 692 22.74 -16.67 14.71
CA ILE A 692 22.73 -15.75 15.87
C ILE A 692 21.99 -14.45 15.55
N CYS A 693 22.24 -13.85 14.39
CA CYS A 693 21.50 -12.67 13.94
C CYS A 693 19.99 -12.98 13.86
N HIS A 694 19.62 -14.18 13.41
CA HIS A 694 18.22 -14.60 13.35
C HIS A 694 17.59 -14.80 14.73
N ILE A 695 18.33 -15.35 15.71
CA ILE A 695 17.87 -15.45 17.10
C ILE A 695 17.58 -14.05 17.66
N ILE A 696 18.50 -13.10 17.49
CA ILE A 696 18.32 -11.70 17.94
C ILE A 696 17.08 -11.09 17.27
N GLU A 697 16.92 -11.30 15.96
CA GLU A 697 15.73 -10.84 15.23
C GLU A 697 14.44 -11.44 15.82
N GLN A 698 14.41 -12.75 16.10
CA GLN A 698 13.25 -13.43 16.69
C GLN A 698 12.89 -12.87 18.07
N PHE A 699 13.88 -12.56 18.91
CA PHE A 699 13.66 -11.88 20.19
C PHE A 699 13.07 -10.48 20.00
N THR A 700 13.60 -9.69 19.06
CA THR A 700 13.07 -8.34 18.80
C THR A 700 11.64 -8.36 18.24
N VAL A 701 11.33 -9.27 17.29
CA VAL A 701 9.99 -9.42 16.72
C VAL A 701 8.99 -9.92 17.76
N PHE A 702 9.41 -10.83 18.66
CA PHE A 702 8.59 -11.24 19.79
C PHE A 702 8.28 -10.04 20.69
N TRP A 703 9.30 -9.23 21.02
CA TRP A 703 9.14 -8.06 21.88
C TRP A 703 8.18 -7.01 21.31
N GLU A 704 8.22 -6.76 19.99
CA GLU A 704 7.29 -5.85 19.30
C GLU A 704 5.83 -6.33 19.33
N ARG A 705 5.60 -7.65 19.46
CA ARG A 705 4.26 -8.27 19.45
C ARG A 705 3.66 -8.49 20.83
N VAL A 706 4.45 -8.26 21.88
CA VAL A 706 4.03 -8.43 23.27
C VAL A 706 3.82 -7.06 23.88
N ASP A 707 2.81 -6.96 24.74
CA ASP A 707 2.54 -5.75 25.50
C ASP A 707 2.50 -6.02 27.00
N ILE A 708 2.99 -5.05 27.76
CA ILE A 708 3.09 -5.11 29.22
C ILE A 708 2.45 -3.83 29.73
N ASN A 709 1.26 -3.96 30.33
CA ASN A 709 0.48 -2.81 30.80
C ASN A 709 1.15 -2.07 31.96
N ASP A 710 1.92 -2.78 32.79
CA ASP A 710 2.63 -2.17 33.92
C ASP A 710 3.97 -1.58 33.43
N ALA A 711 4.09 -0.26 33.50
CA ALA A 711 5.28 0.43 33.05
C ALA A 711 6.54 -0.03 33.81
N GLY A 712 6.46 -0.35 35.10
CA GLY A 712 7.60 -0.84 35.87
C GLY A 712 8.06 -2.23 35.43
N LEU A 713 7.13 -3.16 35.20
CA LEU A 713 7.45 -4.50 34.69
C LEU A 713 7.97 -4.47 33.25
N LYS A 714 7.45 -3.56 32.41
CA LYS A 714 7.94 -3.40 31.03
C LYS A 714 9.43 -3.08 31.01
N ILE A 715 9.88 -2.25 31.95
CA ILE A 715 11.28 -1.87 32.14
C ILE A 715 12.12 -3.06 32.59
N GLU A 716 11.69 -3.74 33.65
CA GLU A 716 12.37 -4.92 34.19
C GLU A 716 12.57 -5.96 33.08
N TYR A 717 11.53 -6.23 32.30
CA TYR A 717 11.56 -7.25 31.26
C TYR A 717 12.33 -6.79 30.02
N THR A 718 12.36 -5.48 29.70
CA THR A 718 13.25 -4.93 28.66
C THR A 718 14.71 -5.13 29.05
N SER A 719 15.06 -4.82 30.32
CA SER A 719 16.42 -5.04 30.83
C SER A 719 16.79 -6.52 30.75
N LEU A 720 15.88 -7.41 31.18
CA LEU A 720 16.08 -8.85 31.10
C LEU A 720 16.29 -9.32 29.65
N LEU A 721 15.49 -8.84 28.69
CA LEU A 721 15.65 -9.14 27.27
C LEU A 721 17.03 -8.73 26.75
N VAL A 722 17.47 -7.51 27.09
CA VAL A 722 18.78 -7.00 26.68
C VAL A 722 19.92 -7.81 27.31
N ASP A 723 19.78 -8.21 28.57
CA ASP A 723 20.76 -9.08 29.23
C ASP A 723 20.84 -10.45 28.55
N VAL A 724 19.69 -11.06 28.21
CA VAL A 724 19.62 -12.32 27.46
C VAL A 724 20.33 -12.19 26.10
N ILE A 725 20.02 -11.14 25.33
CA ILE A 725 20.64 -10.91 24.02
C ILE A 725 22.15 -10.71 24.15
N CYS A 726 22.59 -9.88 25.11
CA CYS A 726 24.01 -9.63 25.34
C CYS A 726 24.75 -10.90 25.76
N GLU A 727 24.13 -11.76 26.58
CA GLU A 727 24.71 -13.04 26.99
C GLU A 727 24.84 -14.01 25.81
N ILE A 728 23.81 -14.14 24.98
CA ILE A 728 23.84 -14.93 23.74
C ILE A 728 25.01 -14.51 22.85
N VAL A 729 25.18 -13.20 22.64
CA VAL A 729 26.26 -12.66 21.80
C VAL A 729 27.63 -12.87 22.43
N THR A 730 27.75 -12.64 23.74
CA THR A 730 29.02 -12.86 24.48
C THR A 730 29.46 -14.32 24.39
N VAL A 731 28.56 -15.26 24.64
CA VAL A 731 28.83 -16.70 24.55
C VAL A 731 29.19 -17.12 23.13
N TYR A 732 28.52 -16.56 22.12
CA TYR A 732 28.84 -16.81 20.72
C TYR A 732 30.28 -16.36 20.38
N CYS A 733 30.62 -15.10 20.69
CA CYS A 733 31.94 -14.54 20.42
C CYS A 733 33.04 -15.35 21.10
N GLN A 734 32.86 -15.70 22.38
CA GLN A 734 33.79 -16.56 23.11
C GLN A 734 33.98 -17.91 22.41
N LYS A 735 32.89 -18.57 21.99
CA LYS A 735 32.97 -19.90 21.34
C LYS A 735 33.67 -19.87 19.99
N ILE A 736 33.37 -18.88 19.16
CA ILE A 736 34.01 -18.73 17.85
C ILE A 736 35.51 -18.48 18.02
N ILE A 737 35.89 -17.66 19.00
CA ILE A 737 37.28 -17.34 19.26
C ILE A 737 38.03 -18.50 19.91
N SER A 738 37.44 -19.19 20.89
CA SER A 738 38.02 -20.42 21.46
C SER A 738 38.15 -21.54 20.42
N GLY A 739 37.22 -21.62 19.45
CA GLY A 739 37.34 -22.52 18.31
C GLY A 739 38.53 -22.18 17.42
N LEU A 740 38.77 -20.89 17.16
CA LEU A 740 39.95 -20.43 16.42
C LEU A 740 41.26 -20.71 17.17
N GLU A 741 41.29 -20.53 18.50
CA GLU A 741 42.43 -20.86 19.35
C GLU A 741 42.73 -22.37 19.34
N ALA A 742 41.70 -23.22 19.35
CA ALA A 742 41.83 -24.68 19.26
C ALA A 742 42.43 -25.15 17.92
N GLU A 743 42.21 -24.40 16.83
CA GLU A 743 42.82 -24.63 15.51
C GLU A 743 44.27 -24.12 15.42
N GLY A 744 44.84 -23.60 16.52
CA GLY A 744 46.24 -23.22 16.62
C GLY A 744 46.53 -21.72 16.54
N PHE A 745 45.52 -20.85 16.56
CA PHE A 745 45.70 -19.41 16.61
C PHE A 745 45.90 -18.91 18.06
N THR A 746 47.06 -19.21 18.64
CA THR A 746 47.37 -18.93 20.06
C THR A 746 48.34 -17.75 20.21
N GLN A 747 48.88 -17.50 21.42
CA GLN A 747 49.82 -16.40 21.66
C GLN A 747 51.17 -16.56 20.95
N GLU A 748 51.58 -17.80 20.61
CA GLU A 748 52.88 -18.10 20.00
C GLU A 748 52.75 -18.35 18.49
N LEU A 749 52.26 -17.35 17.75
CA LEU A 749 52.12 -17.46 16.30
C LEU A 749 53.48 -17.50 15.59
N GLN A 750 53.62 -18.42 14.64
CA GLN A 750 54.72 -18.39 13.68
C GLN A 750 54.59 -17.16 12.77
N THR A 751 55.72 -16.69 12.23
CA THR A 751 55.72 -15.56 11.29
C THR A 751 54.83 -15.86 10.07
N PHE A 752 54.95 -17.06 9.52
CA PHE A 752 54.10 -17.52 8.41
C PHE A 752 52.82 -18.15 8.95
N ILE A 753 51.67 -17.68 8.46
CA ILE A 753 50.36 -18.25 8.78
C ILE A 753 49.84 -19.02 7.57
N PRO A 754 49.51 -20.32 7.72
CA PRO A 754 48.86 -21.09 6.66
C PRO A 754 47.56 -20.43 6.18
N SER A 755 47.32 -20.42 4.87
CA SER A 755 46.15 -19.77 4.27
C SER A 755 44.82 -20.26 4.87
N GLN A 756 44.71 -21.55 5.22
CA GLN A 756 43.52 -22.10 5.88
C GLN A 756 43.26 -21.46 7.24
N LEU A 757 44.29 -21.31 8.08
CA LEU A 757 44.19 -20.69 9.39
C LEU A 757 43.88 -19.19 9.28
N LEU A 758 44.48 -18.51 8.31
CA LEU A 758 44.17 -17.11 7.99
C LEU A 758 42.70 -16.92 7.58
N HIS A 759 42.15 -17.84 6.79
CA HIS A 759 40.74 -17.80 6.39
C HIS A 759 39.80 -18.02 7.58
N LEU A 760 40.13 -18.93 8.50
CA LEU A 760 39.36 -19.15 9.73
C LEU A 760 39.37 -17.90 10.63
N LEU A 761 40.54 -17.28 10.79
CA LEU A 761 40.67 -15.99 11.48
C LEU A 761 39.77 -14.92 10.86
N CYS A 762 39.85 -14.74 9.54
CA CYS A 762 39.06 -13.73 8.84
C CYS A 762 37.56 -13.97 9.01
N ALA A 763 37.12 -15.23 8.89
CA ALA A 763 35.73 -15.61 9.12
C ALA A 763 35.30 -15.30 10.56
N ALA A 764 36.09 -15.68 11.57
CA ALA A 764 35.79 -15.46 12.98
C ALA A 764 35.57 -13.98 13.31
N ILE A 765 36.49 -13.10 12.94
CA ILE A 765 36.35 -11.66 13.26
C ILE A 765 35.26 -10.98 12.43
N ASN A 766 35.02 -11.43 11.19
CA ASN A 766 33.90 -10.94 10.38
C ASN A 766 32.55 -11.35 10.95
N ASN A 767 32.44 -12.58 11.44
CA ASN A 767 31.24 -13.07 12.11
C ASN A 767 30.94 -12.27 13.38
N CYS A 768 31.94 -12.05 14.23
CA CYS A 768 31.80 -11.22 15.43
C CYS A 768 31.35 -9.79 15.09
N GLU A 769 31.93 -9.15 14.07
CA GLU A 769 31.52 -7.81 13.64
C GLU A 769 30.09 -7.81 13.07
N GLN A 770 29.66 -8.87 12.38
CA GLN A 770 28.30 -8.97 11.87
C GLN A 770 27.27 -9.16 13.00
N VAL A 771 27.59 -9.95 14.02
CA VAL A 771 26.74 -10.08 15.22
C VAL A 771 26.72 -8.77 16.01
N ARG A 772 27.85 -8.06 16.15
CA ARG A 772 27.88 -6.72 16.76
C ARG A 772 26.92 -5.76 16.05
N ARG A 773 26.87 -5.76 14.71
CA ARG A 773 25.92 -4.92 13.96
C ARG A 773 24.46 -5.25 14.25
N SER A 774 24.14 -6.51 14.57
CA SER A 774 22.77 -6.89 14.94
C SER A 774 22.34 -6.45 16.35
N LEU A 775 23.27 -5.93 17.18
CA LEU A 775 22.93 -5.35 18.49
C LEU A 775 22.31 -3.95 18.41
N ASN A 776 22.22 -3.35 17.22
CA ASN A 776 21.56 -2.06 17.02
C ASN A 776 20.02 -2.20 17.06
N ILE A 777 19.48 -2.48 18.25
CA ILE A 777 18.06 -2.81 18.49
C ILE A 777 17.32 -1.72 19.28
N THR A 778 18.00 -0.62 19.65
CA THR A 778 17.45 0.44 20.51
C THR A 778 16.12 1.02 19.99
N GLU A 779 16.02 1.23 18.68
CA GLU A 779 14.78 1.68 18.03
C GLU A 779 13.65 0.64 18.13
N LYS A 780 13.95 -0.65 17.87
CA LYS A 780 12.98 -1.76 17.95
C LYS A 780 12.45 -2.00 19.36
N LEU A 781 13.21 -1.59 20.39
CA LEU A 781 12.80 -1.68 21.79
C LEU A 781 11.87 -0.53 22.21
N HIS A 782 11.64 0.48 21.37
CA HIS A 782 10.81 1.66 21.70
C HIS A 782 11.26 2.39 22.98
N MET A 783 12.59 2.46 23.20
CA MET A 783 13.19 3.02 24.41
C MET A 783 12.79 4.47 24.68
N ASP A 784 12.65 5.28 23.62
CA ASP A 784 12.25 6.68 23.72
C ASP A 784 10.79 6.83 24.19
N ASP A 785 9.87 6.07 23.58
CA ASP A 785 8.46 6.07 23.96
C ASP A 785 8.26 5.62 25.43
N MET A 786 9.02 4.60 25.85
CA MET A 786 9.01 4.12 27.24
C MET A 786 9.55 5.17 28.21
N SER A 787 10.63 5.88 27.85
CA SER A 787 11.19 6.94 28.69
C SER A 787 10.20 8.10 28.89
N LEU A 788 9.53 8.54 27.82
CA LEU A 788 8.52 9.61 27.86
C LEU A 788 7.28 9.20 28.68
N ALA A 789 6.81 7.97 28.52
CA ALA A 789 5.69 7.43 29.32
C ALA A 789 6.04 7.40 30.81
N TYR A 790 7.28 7.05 31.16
CA TYR A 790 7.75 6.99 32.53
C TYR A 790 7.94 8.37 33.17
N GLU A 791 8.52 9.33 32.45
CA GLU A 791 8.67 10.72 32.92
C GLU A 791 7.32 11.33 33.30
N ARG A 792 6.25 10.97 32.59
CA ARG A 792 4.88 11.40 32.87
C ARG A 792 4.31 10.81 34.17
N ASP A 793 4.68 9.57 34.51
CA ASP A 793 4.19 8.82 35.67
C ASP A 793 5.16 8.83 36.88
N ALA A 794 6.30 9.53 36.76
CA ALA A 794 7.40 9.60 37.74
C ALA A 794 6.98 10.07 39.16
N SER A 795 5.81 10.68 39.29
CA SER A 795 5.25 11.09 40.60
C SER A 795 4.72 9.92 41.44
N ARG A 796 4.48 8.73 40.86
CA ARG A 796 3.96 7.54 41.57
C ARG A 796 5.01 6.51 41.98
N LEU A 797 6.20 6.54 41.38
CA LEU A 797 7.22 5.50 41.53
C LEU A 797 8.53 6.12 42.02
N ASN A 798 8.63 6.31 43.34
CA ASN A 798 9.82 6.75 44.12
C ASN A 798 11.18 6.68 43.38
N GLY A 799 11.48 7.66 42.52
CA GLY A 799 12.83 7.92 42.00
C GLY A 799 13.48 6.85 41.11
N ASN A 800 12.80 5.76 40.73
CA ASN A 800 13.35 4.74 39.84
C ASN A 800 13.21 5.15 38.38
N HIS A 801 13.81 6.29 38.01
CA HIS A 801 13.96 6.66 36.60
C HIS A 801 14.48 5.45 35.83
N LEU A 802 13.73 5.03 34.81
CA LEU A 802 14.28 4.23 33.74
C LEU A 802 15.58 4.90 33.31
N ARG A 803 16.72 4.31 33.67
CA ARG A 803 17.99 4.73 33.10
C ARG A 803 18.00 4.09 31.73
N LYS A 804 17.37 4.73 30.74
CA LYS A 804 17.63 4.48 29.32
C LYS A 804 19.16 4.29 29.11
N SER A 805 19.94 5.13 29.80
CA SER A 805 21.38 5.04 29.92
C SER A 805 21.95 3.71 30.47
N GLU A 806 21.24 2.98 31.34
CA GLU A 806 21.68 1.67 31.87
C GLU A 806 21.52 0.56 30.84
N ILE A 807 20.40 0.53 30.12
CA ILE A 807 20.20 -0.41 29.00
C ILE A 807 21.16 -0.07 27.84
N GLU A 808 21.32 1.21 27.51
CA GLU A 808 22.30 1.67 26.51
C GLU A 808 23.72 1.31 26.93
N ASN A 809 24.10 1.55 28.20
CA ASN A 809 25.41 1.18 28.72
C ASN A 809 25.61 -0.35 28.71
N ARG A 810 24.56 -1.16 28.95
CA ARG A 810 24.66 -2.61 28.88
C ARG A 810 24.94 -3.11 27.46
N LEU A 811 24.28 -2.52 26.47
CA LEU A 811 24.54 -2.78 25.04
C LEU A 811 25.94 -2.31 24.65
N GLU A 812 26.33 -1.09 25.06
CA GLU A 812 27.65 -0.52 24.81
C GLU A 812 28.77 -1.39 25.42
N GLN A 813 28.59 -1.89 26.64
CA GLN A 813 29.52 -2.84 27.27
C GLN A 813 29.66 -4.13 26.46
N CYS A 814 28.56 -4.65 25.91
CA CYS A 814 28.59 -5.83 25.06
C CYS A 814 29.32 -5.54 23.73
N GLU A 815 29.05 -4.39 23.10
CA GLU A 815 29.76 -3.97 21.90
C GLU A 815 31.26 -3.79 22.13
N ASN A 816 31.63 -3.15 23.25
CA ASN A 816 33.01 -2.95 23.65
C ASN A 816 33.71 -4.28 23.92
N PHE A 817 33.03 -5.24 24.56
CA PHE A 817 33.54 -6.60 24.73
C PHE A 817 33.87 -7.25 23.38
N ILE A 818 32.94 -7.23 22.42
CA ILE A 818 33.17 -7.82 21.08
C ILE A 818 34.33 -7.12 20.38
N CYS A 819 34.39 -5.79 20.47
CA CYS A 819 35.48 -5.01 19.88
C CYS A 819 36.82 -5.39 20.51
N SER A 820 36.89 -5.52 21.84
CA SER A 820 38.12 -5.88 22.55
C SER A 820 38.62 -7.28 22.20
N GLU A 821 37.70 -8.23 21.99
CA GLU A 821 38.06 -9.57 21.56
C GLU A 821 38.57 -9.60 20.11
N ILE A 822 37.95 -8.84 19.20
CA ILE A 822 38.47 -8.67 17.83
C ILE A 822 39.87 -8.06 17.87
N ASP A 823 40.06 -6.98 18.65
CA ASP A 823 41.33 -6.27 18.73
C ASP A 823 42.42 -7.13 19.37
N ARG A 824 42.08 -7.99 20.35
CA ARG A 824 42.99 -8.99 20.91
C ARG A 824 43.52 -9.94 19.84
N ILE A 825 42.62 -10.51 19.03
CA ILE A 825 42.97 -11.46 17.97
C ILE A 825 43.74 -10.77 16.83
N VAL A 826 43.38 -9.54 16.46
CA VAL A 826 44.13 -8.71 15.52
C VAL A 826 45.53 -8.39 16.07
N GLY A 827 45.65 -8.11 17.37
CA GLY A 827 46.92 -7.88 18.04
C GLY A 827 47.87 -9.08 17.99
N LEU A 828 47.35 -10.31 18.12
CA LEU A 828 48.12 -11.54 17.90
C LEU A 828 48.63 -11.63 16.46
N LEU A 829 47.74 -11.38 15.48
CA LEU A 829 48.10 -11.37 14.06
C LEU A 829 49.24 -10.37 13.81
N THR A 830 49.09 -9.11 14.18
CA THR A 830 50.09 -8.08 13.84
C THR A 830 51.35 -8.18 14.70
N GLY A 831 51.22 -8.58 15.97
CA GLY A 831 52.33 -8.70 16.91
C GLY A 831 53.40 -9.72 16.50
N ARG A 832 53.03 -10.77 15.75
CA ARG A 832 53.98 -11.79 15.25
C ARG A 832 55.08 -11.23 14.34
N LEU A 833 54.83 -10.09 13.69
CA LEU A 833 55.76 -9.43 12.77
C LEU A 833 56.72 -8.47 13.47
N LEU A 834 56.50 -8.19 14.77
CA LEU A 834 57.28 -7.23 15.55
C LEU A 834 58.81 -7.43 15.42
N PRO A 835 59.37 -8.65 15.50
CA PRO A 835 60.83 -8.83 15.38
C PRO A 835 61.37 -8.43 14.00
N GLN A 836 60.62 -8.71 12.94
CA GLN A 836 61.03 -8.39 11.56
C GLN A 836 60.85 -6.90 11.27
N MET A 837 59.75 -6.31 11.71
CA MET A 837 59.52 -4.86 11.62
C MET A 837 60.62 -4.10 12.37
N LYS A 838 61.01 -4.55 13.57
CA LYS A 838 62.13 -3.97 14.33
C LYS A 838 63.44 -4.03 13.53
N LYS A 839 63.73 -5.15 12.86
CA LYS A 839 64.90 -5.28 11.98
C LYS A 839 64.85 -4.29 10.82
N HIS A 840 63.71 -4.11 10.17
CA HIS A 840 63.57 -3.16 9.06
C HIS A 840 63.66 -1.69 9.51
N VAL A 841 63.07 -1.34 10.65
CA VAL A 841 63.22 -0.01 11.25
C VAL A 841 64.68 0.28 11.61
N PHE A 842 65.42 -0.72 12.12
CA PHE A 842 66.85 -0.60 12.36
C PHE A 842 67.63 -0.31 11.07
N HIS A 843 67.41 -1.08 10.00
CA HIS A 843 68.07 -0.83 8.71
C HIS A 843 67.70 0.51 8.08
N LEU A 844 66.45 0.96 8.27
CA LEU A 844 66.01 2.29 7.87
C LEU A 844 66.84 3.38 8.58
N ALA A 845 66.91 3.32 9.91
CA ALA A 845 67.59 4.32 10.73
C ALA A 845 69.09 4.43 10.41
N TRP A 846 69.75 3.30 10.11
CA TRP A 846 71.20 3.21 9.91
C TRP A 846 71.62 3.12 8.43
N SER A 847 70.72 3.43 7.50
CA SER A 847 71.06 3.43 6.07
C SER A 847 71.93 4.65 5.69
N PRO A 848 72.82 4.52 4.69
CA PRO A 848 73.71 5.63 4.30
C PRO A 848 72.91 6.88 3.89
N THR A 849 73.42 8.07 4.25
CA THR A 849 72.74 9.35 3.99
C THR A 849 72.43 9.59 2.51
N ALA A 850 73.27 9.05 1.60
CA ALA A 850 73.09 9.13 0.15
C ALA A 850 71.97 8.23 -0.41
N GLN A 851 71.52 7.23 0.35
CA GLN A 851 70.43 6.33 -0.06
C GLN A 851 69.08 6.99 0.20
N LEU A 852 68.20 6.95 -0.81
CA LEU A 852 66.83 7.46 -0.72
C LEU A 852 66.05 6.71 0.36
N VAL A 853 65.20 7.44 1.08
CA VAL A 853 64.38 6.88 2.17
C VAL A 853 63.45 5.78 1.65
N GLU A 854 62.88 5.98 0.47
CA GLU A 854 61.99 5.04 -0.21
C GLU A 854 62.65 3.67 -0.43
N ASP A 855 63.92 3.65 -0.85
CA ASP A 855 64.67 2.41 -1.07
C ASP A 855 64.95 1.66 0.24
N SER A 856 65.27 2.41 1.31
CA SER A 856 65.50 1.84 2.64
C SER A 856 64.21 1.35 3.30
N LEU A 857 63.08 1.97 2.98
CA LEU A 857 61.76 1.65 3.52
C LEU A 857 61.09 0.47 2.78
N LYS A 858 61.45 0.25 1.50
CA LYS A 858 60.87 -0.76 0.63
C LYS A 858 60.69 -2.14 1.28
N PRO A 859 61.67 -2.72 2.01
CA PRO A 859 61.48 -4.02 2.66
C PRO A 859 60.37 -4.04 3.73
N LEU A 860 60.17 -2.92 4.44
CA LEU A 860 59.10 -2.79 5.42
C LEU A 860 57.73 -2.66 4.72
N THR A 861 57.64 -1.81 3.69
CA THR A 861 56.38 -1.62 2.94
C THR A 861 55.98 -2.87 2.17
N ASP A 862 56.93 -3.60 1.57
CA ASP A 862 56.65 -4.85 0.86
C ASP A 862 56.10 -5.92 1.85
N MET A 863 56.66 -5.98 3.06
CA MET A 863 56.15 -6.87 4.12
C MET A 863 54.74 -6.50 4.57
N LEU A 864 54.49 -5.20 4.82
CA LEU A 864 53.16 -4.71 5.19
C LEU A 864 52.14 -4.95 4.07
N ASP A 865 52.51 -4.72 2.82
CA ASP A 865 51.64 -4.92 1.65
C ASP A 865 51.27 -6.40 1.45
N ILE A 866 52.23 -7.32 1.59
CA ILE A 866 51.96 -8.78 1.53
C ILE A 866 50.91 -9.17 2.58
N GLU A 867 51.07 -8.67 3.81
CA GLU A 867 50.19 -8.96 4.93
C GLU A 867 48.80 -8.36 4.77
N LEU A 868 48.73 -7.08 4.42
CA LEU A 868 47.47 -6.38 4.19
C LEU A 868 46.73 -6.97 2.99
N SER A 869 47.43 -7.28 1.90
CA SER A 869 46.86 -7.92 0.71
C SER A 869 46.29 -9.30 1.01
N ALA A 870 46.91 -10.08 1.91
CA ALA A 870 46.44 -11.40 2.29
C ALA A 870 45.08 -11.36 3.04
N VAL A 871 44.81 -10.28 3.78
CA VAL A 871 43.56 -10.13 4.55
C VAL A 871 42.52 -9.23 3.88
N HIS A 872 42.93 -8.30 3.02
CA HIS A 872 42.06 -7.26 2.43
C HIS A 872 40.81 -7.82 1.75
N LYS A 873 40.96 -8.88 0.94
CA LYS A 873 39.82 -9.50 0.23
C LYS A 873 38.94 -10.37 1.13
N ASN A 874 39.47 -10.82 2.26
CA ASN A 874 38.82 -11.76 3.15
C ASN A 874 38.07 -11.07 4.31
N LEU A 875 38.42 -9.83 4.66
CA LEU A 875 37.86 -9.08 5.78
C LEU A 875 36.78 -8.08 5.39
N LEU A 876 35.87 -7.81 6.32
CA LEU A 876 35.06 -6.60 6.33
C LEU A 876 35.96 -5.37 6.39
N HIS A 877 35.62 -4.30 5.66
CA HIS A 877 36.43 -3.08 5.60
C HIS A 877 36.80 -2.53 7.00
N ARG A 878 35.84 -2.49 7.95
CA ARG A 878 36.13 -2.05 9.33
C ARG A 878 37.20 -2.92 10.02
N ASN A 879 37.14 -4.24 9.85
CA ASN A 879 38.14 -5.14 10.43
C ASN A 879 39.49 -5.02 9.72
N PHE A 880 39.49 -4.75 8.42
CA PHE A 880 40.71 -4.41 7.67
C PHE A 880 41.36 -3.13 8.20
N LEU A 881 40.57 -2.08 8.47
CA LEU A 881 41.07 -0.86 9.11
C LEU A 881 41.65 -1.13 10.52
N ARG A 882 41.05 -2.02 11.31
CA ARG A 882 41.61 -2.44 12.61
C ARG A 882 42.99 -3.07 12.47
N VAL A 883 43.19 -3.94 11.46
CA VAL A 883 44.50 -4.54 11.17
C VAL A 883 45.53 -3.48 10.81
N MET A 884 45.19 -2.54 9.93
CA MET A 884 46.07 -1.42 9.57
C MET A 884 46.40 -0.54 10.79
N SER A 885 45.40 -0.21 11.61
CA SER A 885 45.61 0.58 12.83
C SER A 885 46.54 -0.12 13.82
N ALA A 886 46.42 -1.43 13.98
CA ALA A 886 47.30 -2.21 14.84
C ALA A 886 48.75 -2.25 14.30
N GLN A 887 48.94 -2.36 12.99
CA GLN A 887 50.26 -2.26 12.35
C GLN A 887 50.87 -0.85 12.54
N VAL A 888 50.08 0.21 12.34
CA VAL A 888 50.49 1.60 12.60
C VAL A 888 50.98 1.76 14.04
N SER A 889 50.23 1.28 15.03
CA SER A 889 50.63 1.34 16.44
C SER A 889 51.97 0.65 16.71
N ILE A 890 52.24 -0.48 16.04
CA ILE A 890 53.53 -1.17 16.13
C ILE A 890 54.66 -0.33 15.52
N VAL A 891 54.46 0.20 14.31
CA VAL A 891 55.50 1.01 13.64
C VAL A 891 55.81 2.27 14.44
N VAL A 892 54.77 2.99 14.90
CA VAL A 892 54.93 4.18 15.75
C VAL A 892 55.71 3.84 17.01
N LYS A 893 55.37 2.73 17.68
CA LYS A 893 56.10 2.25 18.85
C LYS A 893 57.58 1.99 18.53
N LEU A 894 57.89 1.27 17.46
CA LEU A 894 59.26 0.96 17.05
C LEU A 894 60.08 2.20 16.68
N LEU A 895 59.48 3.17 15.99
CA LEU A 895 60.13 4.44 15.68
C LEU A 895 60.39 5.26 16.94
N ARG A 896 59.45 5.30 17.89
CA ARG A 896 59.66 5.96 19.19
C ARG A 896 60.76 5.28 20.01
N GLU A 897 60.80 3.96 20.04
CA GLU A 897 61.87 3.18 20.68
C GLU A 897 63.22 3.54 20.05
N CYS A 898 63.30 3.53 18.71
CA CYS A 898 64.51 3.90 17.97
C CYS A 898 64.99 5.32 18.30
N VAL A 899 64.09 6.29 18.39
CA VAL A 899 64.43 7.65 18.81
C VAL A 899 64.91 7.70 20.26
N SER A 900 64.24 6.99 21.17
CA SER A 900 64.60 6.98 22.59
C SER A 900 65.93 6.26 22.90
N GLU A 901 66.30 5.28 22.08
CA GLU A 901 67.59 4.57 22.20
C GLU A 901 68.76 5.38 21.63
N ASN A 902 68.48 6.37 20.75
CA ASN A 902 69.49 7.14 20.02
C ASN A 902 69.31 8.65 20.24
N VAL A 903 69.36 9.08 21.50
CA VAL A 903 69.19 10.49 21.90
C VAL A 903 70.47 11.29 21.60
N GLY A 904 70.34 12.46 20.97
CA GLY A 904 71.45 13.38 20.70
C GLY A 904 72.19 13.14 19.38
N MET A 905 71.65 12.32 18.48
CA MET A 905 72.21 12.10 17.13
C MET A 905 72.11 13.36 16.26
N GLU A 906 72.78 13.36 15.11
CA GLU A 906 72.68 14.47 14.15
C GLU A 906 71.25 14.67 13.61
N PRO A 907 70.83 15.90 13.27
CA PRO A 907 69.51 16.17 12.71
C PRO A 907 69.16 15.34 11.47
N SER A 908 70.16 14.97 10.66
CA SER A 908 70.03 14.13 9.46
C SER A 908 69.47 12.73 9.76
N PHE A 909 69.81 12.16 10.92
CA PHE A 909 69.29 10.88 11.40
C PHE A 909 67.78 10.94 11.65
N TYR A 910 67.33 11.96 12.39
CA TYR A 910 65.91 12.14 12.71
C TYR A 910 65.10 12.57 11.48
N HIS A 911 65.68 13.35 10.58
CA HIS A 911 65.05 13.73 9.31
C HIS A 911 64.71 12.50 8.48
N ARG A 912 65.63 11.53 8.39
CA ARG A 912 65.38 10.24 7.71
C ARG A 912 64.18 9.49 8.30
N LEU A 913 64.05 9.45 9.62
CA LEU A 913 62.92 8.80 10.30
C LEU A 913 61.59 9.57 10.09
N PHE A 914 61.65 10.90 10.06
CA PHE A 914 60.49 11.75 9.81
C PHE A 914 59.95 11.58 8.39
N GLU A 915 60.82 11.67 7.39
CA GLU A 915 60.47 11.42 5.98
C GLU A 915 59.91 10.00 5.79
N ALA A 916 60.54 9.00 6.41
CA ALA A 916 60.07 7.61 6.33
C ALA A 916 58.67 7.44 6.92
N TRP A 917 58.39 8.10 8.05
CA TRP A 917 57.06 8.08 8.65
C TRP A 917 56.03 8.79 7.76
N HIS A 918 56.39 9.89 7.09
CA HIS A 918 55.51 10.56 6.14
C HIS A 918 55.10 9.64 4.98
N VAL A 919 56.06 8.92 4.38
CA VAL A 919 55.78 7.93 3.33
C VAL A 919 54.89 6.79 3.86
N LEU A 920 55.12 6.34 5.10
CA LEU A 920 54.26 5.32 5.73
C LEU A 920 52.83 5.83 5.99
N VAL A 921 52.66 7.10 6.37
CA VAL A 921 51.33 7.72 6.52
C VAL A 921 50.58 7.70 5.19
N GLU A 922 51.23 8.08 4.08
CA GLU A 922 50.64 8.00 2.75
C GLU A 922 50.30 6.56 2.34
N PHE A 923 51.19 5.60 2.65
CA PHE A 923 50.98 4.17 2.44
C PHE A 923 49.72 3.66 3.17
N PHE A 924 49.59 3.96 4.47
CA PHE A 924 48.43 3.54 5.27
C PHE A 924 47.15 4.32 4.95
N HIS A 925 47.26 5.54 4.43
CA HIS A 925 46.12 6.32 3.96
C HIS A 925 45.58 5.80 2.62
N ALA A 926 46.47 5.31 1.75
CA ALA A 926 46.15 4.67 0.48
C ALA A 926 45.17 5.48 -0.41
N GLY A 927 45.34 6.81 -0.46
CA GLY A 927 44.47 7.71 -1.22
C GLY A 927 43.00 7.69 -0.79
N GLY A 928 42.76 7.58 0.52
CA GLY A 928 41.41 7.55 1.13
C GLY A 928 40.76 6.17 1.20
N LYS A 929 41.45 5.11 0.77
CA LYS A 929 40.97 3.72 0.89
C LYS A 929 41.43 3.02 2.17
N GLY A 930 42.43 3.58 2.86
CA GLY A 930 42.99 3.06 4.10
C GLY A 930 42.49 3.81 5.33
N LEU A 931 43.39 4.10 6.27
CA LEU A 931 43.07 4.91 7.44
C LEU A 931 42.83 6.37 7.04
N SER A 932 41.84 7.02 7.65
CA SER A 932 41.63 8.46 7.43
C SER A 932 42.77 9.26 8.08
N MET A 933 43.06 10.44 7.53
CA MET A 933 44.04 11.35 8.15
C MET A 933 43.61 11.73 9.57
N GLU A 934 42.31 11.94 9.79
CA GLU A 934 41.74 12.20 11.12
C GLU A 934 42.02 11.06 12.11
N ALA A 935 41.89 9.80 11.69
CA ALA A 935 42.17 8.64 12.56
C ALA A 935 43.65 8.54 12.93
N LEU A 936 44.56 9.00 12.08
CA LEU A 936 45.99 9.06 12.36
C LEU A 936 46.32 10.26 13.26
N GLU A 937 45.77 11.44 12.98
CA GLU A 937 45.99 12.67 13.75
C GLU A 937 45.42 12.62 15.16
N THR A 938 44.33 11.85 15.37
CA THR A 938 43.75 11.63 16.71
C THR A 938 44.52 10.61 17.54
N ASN A 939 45.45 9.85 16.96
CA ASN A 939 46.26 8.88 17.70
C ASN A 939 47.34 9.60 18.55
N PRO A 940 47.31 9.47 19.89
CA PRO A 940 48.22 10.21 20.77
C PRO A 940 49.68 9.79 20.61
N ASP A 941 49.96 8.54 20.27
CA ASP A 941 51.33 8.06 20.09
C ASP A 941 51.91 8.54 18.77
N HIS A 942 51.08 8.64 17.73
CA HIS A 942 51.43 9.27 16.47
C HIS A 942 51.79 10.75 16.67
N MET A 943 50.92 11.53 17.34
CA MET A 943 51.18 12.95 17.62
C MET A 943 52.48 13.15 18.40
N LYS A 944 52.74 12.30 19.41
CA LYS A 944 53.99 12.34 20.18
C LYS A 944 55.21 12.04 19.31
N LEU A 945 55.14 11.02 18.43
CA LEU A 945 56.23 10.68 17.52
C LEU A 945 56.54 11.84 16.57
N VAL A 946 55.52 12.38 15.89
CA VAL A 946 55.67 13.50 14.95
C VAL A 946 56.28 14.72 15.65
N LYS A 947 55.80 15.05 16.86
CA LYS A 947 56.37 16.14 17.66
C LYS A 947 57.85 15.91 17.95
N ILE A 948 58.22 14.75 18.47
CA ILE A 948 59.61 14.42 18.83
C ILE A 948 60.51 14.46 17.59
N LEU A 949 60.10 13.82 16.49
CA LEU A 949 60.88 13.79 15.25
C LEU A 949 61.03 15.20 14.65
N SER A 950 59.96 16.00 14.64
CA SER A 950 59.98 17.37 14.11
C SER A 950 60.99 18.26 14.84
N LEU A 951 61.08 18.14 16.17
CA LEU A 951 62.05 18.90 16.95
C LEU A 951 63.48 18.39 16.73
N ASN A 952 63.69 17.06 16.78
CA ASN A 952 65.03 16.49 16.71
C ASN A 952 65.66 16.62 15.31
N GLN A 953 64.87 16.66 14.23
CA GLN A 953 65.36 16.92 12.86
C GLN A 953 65.67 18.39 12.58
N THR A 954 65.21 19.32 13.43
CA THR A 954 65.39 20.75 13.21
C THR A 954 66.84 21.15 13.52
N ALA A 955 67.48 21.94 12.65
CA ALA A 955 68.86 22.40 12.88
C ALA A 955 68.98 23.24 14.17
N THR A 956 70.16 23.25 14.80
CA THR A 956 70.39 23.94 16.09
C THR A 956 70.04 25.43 16.01
N GLU A 957 70.46 26.11 14.95
CA GLU A 957 70.10 27.51 14.69
C GLU A 957 68.58 27.74 14.69
N GLN A 958 67.84 26.88 14.00
CA GLN A 958 66.38 26.99 13.88
C GLN A 958 65.66 26.64 15.20
N LEU A 959 66.22 25.72 16.00
CA LEU A 959 65.70 25.42 17.34
C LEU A 959 65.87 26.61 18.29
N ILE A 960 67.02 27.30 18.22
CA ILE A 960 67.27 28.52 19.00
C ILE A 960 66.29 29.63 18.57
N GLU A 961 66.11 29.84 17.27
CA GLU A 961 65.12 30.79 16.74
C GLU A 961 63.69 30.44 17.18
N LYS A 962 63.33 29.15 17.19
CA LYS A 962 62.03 28.68 17.67
C LYS A 962 61.85 28.92 19.17
N TYR A 963 62.87 28.65 19.99
CA TYR A 963 62.85 28.91 21.42
C TYR A 963 62.47 30.36 21.72
N TYR A 964 63.14 31.30 21.06
CA TYR A 964 62.87 32.72 21.26
C TYR A 964 61.50 33.16 20.71
N LYS A 965 61.05 32.60 19.58
CA LYS A 965 59.70 32.83 19.07
C LYS A 965 58.62 32.32 20.03
N ASP A 966 58.83 31.16 20.65
CA ASP A 966 57.90 30.60 21.63
C ASP A 966 57.82 31.48 22.89
N LEU A 967 58.96 32.06 23.34
CA LEU A 967 58.98 33.04 24.43
C LEU A 967 58.28 34.36 24.09
N LEU A 968 58.49 34.90 22.88
CA LEU A 968 57.77 36.08 22.43
C LEU A 968 56.26 35.83 22.35
N LYS A 969 55.86 34.66 21.84
CA LYS A 969 54.46 34.26 21.81
C LYS A 969 53.88 34.21 23.22
N GLN A 970 54.61 33.62 24.17
CA GLN A 970 54.22 33.61 25.57
C GLN A 970 54.06 35.04 26.11
N GLN A 971 55.00 35.95 25.84
CA GLN A 971 54.88 37.36 26.23
C GLN A 971 53.60 38.00 25.70
N ASN A 972 53.27 37.78 24.44
CA ASN A 972 52.10 38.37 23.79
C ASN A 972 50.77 37.79 24.29
N GLU A 973 50.77 36.56 24.82
CA GLU A 973 49.59 35.88 25.37
C GLU A 973 49.34 36.20 26.87
N VAL A 974 50.31 36.83 27.55
CA VAL A 974 50.21 37.13 28.98
C VAL A 974 49.26 38.31 29.22
N SER A 975 48.22 38.08 30.01
CA SER A 975 47.29 39.13 30.48
C SER A 975 47.66 39.73 31.85
N GLU A 976 48.40 39.00 32.68
CA GLU A 976 48.83 39.42 34.02
C GLU A 976 50.30 39.84 34.04
N CYS A 977 50.58 41.12 34.31
CA CYS A 977 51.95 41.67 34.32
C CYS A 977 52.68 41.42 35.65
N LYS A 978 52.84 40.15 36.06
CA LYS A 978 53.40 39.76 37.38
C LYS A 978 54.82 40.29 37.66
N TYR A 979 55.64 40.42 36.62
CA TYR A 979 57.04 40.86 36.71
C TYR A 979 57.23 42.33 36.30
N GLY A 980 56.13 43.02 35.99
CA GLY A 980 56.14 44.42 35.57
C GLY A 980 56.07 44.62 34.05
N ILE A 981 56.21 45.88 33.65
CA ILE A 981 56.15 46.32 32.25
C ILE A 981 57.34 47.24 31.97
N LEU A 982 58.12 46.93 30.94
CA LEU A 982 59.23 47.73 30.45
C LEU A 982 58.76 48.66 29.32
N ASN A 983 59.04 49.95 29.42
CA ASN A 983 58.69 50.94 28.39
C ASN A 983 59.96 51.31 27.61
N VAL A 984 59.92 51.09 26.31
CA VAL A 984 61.03 51.42 25.40
C VAL A 984 60.53 52.20 24.20
N ARG A 985 61.39 52.97 23.54
CA ARG A 985 61.13 53.48 22.18
C ARG A 985 62.22 52.99 21.27
N ALA A 986 61.85 52.57 20.07
CA ALA A 986 62.83 52.16 19.07
C ALA A 986 62.48 52.73 17.69
N TYR A 987 63.50 53.04 16.91
CA TYR A 987 63.39 53.28 15.47
C TYR A 987 64.67 52.88 14.75
N TYR A 988 64.55 52.50 13.49
CA TYR A 988 65.70 52.17 12.65
C TYR A 988 66.00 53.30 11.67
N ASN A 989 67.26 53.75 11.66
CA ASN A 989 67.77 54.69 10.69
C ASN A 989 68.41 53.94 9.52
N GLY A 990 67.65 53.76 8.43
CA GLY A 990 68.14 53.08 7.22
C GLY A 990 69.33 53.75 6.54
N ASN A 991 69.52 55.07 6.70
CA ASN A 991 70.66 55.79 6.11
C ASN A 991 71.96 55.55 6.87
N ALA A 992 71.90 55.48 8.21
CA ALA A 992 73.05 55.21 9.08
C ALA A 992 73.24 53.72 9.39
N GLN A 993 72.31 52.86 8.95
CA GLN A 993 72.25 51.44 9.31
C GLN A 993 72.31 51.23 10.82
N THR A 994 71.60 52.07 11.57
CA THR A 994 71.65 52.11 13.04
C THR A 994 70.25 51.97 13.63
N LEU A 995 70.07 51.00 14.53
CA LEU A 995 68.90 50.87 15.39
C LEU A 995 69.12 51.73 16.63
N VAL A 996 68.23 52.70 16.85
CA VAL A 996 68.26 53.56 18.03
C VAL A 996 67.17 53.10 18.99
N LEU A 997 67.55 52.86 20.24
CA LEU A 997 66.70 52.35 21.31
C LEU A 997 66.78 53.27 22.53
N ASP A 998 65.65 53.83 22.94
CA ASP A 998 65.50 54.50 24.23
C ASP A 998 64.88 53.52 25.23
N VAL A 999 65.58 53.23 26.32
CA VAL A 999 65.02 52.55 27.49
C VAL A 999 64.50 53.60 28.46
N ILE A 1000 63.17 53.81 28.48
CA ILE A 1000 62.54 54.90 29.25
C ILE A 1000 62.48 54.53 30.74
N GLY A 1001 61.86 53.40 31.06
CA GLY A 1001 61.60 53.02 32.43
C GLY A 1001 60.72 51.79 32.54
N ALA A 1002 60.67 51.18 33.72
CA ALA A 1002 59.79 50.05 34.00
C ALA A 1002 58.76 50.40 35.07
N LYS A 1003 57.67 49.63 35.13
CA LYS A 1003 56.59 49.79 36.12
C LYS A 1003 56.26 48.45 36.76
N GLN A 1004 55.95 48.49 38.06
CA GLN A 1004 55.54 47.31 38.83
C GLN A 1004 56.53 46.14 38.74
N ILE A 1005 57.83 46.42 38.76
CA ILE A 1005 58.86 45.39 38.88
C ILE A 1005 58.62 44.59 40.17
N ILE A 1006 58.93 43.30 40.14
CA ILE A 1006 58.86 42.42 41.32
C ILE A 1006 59.84 42.89 42.40
N ALA A 1007 59.44 42.85 43.67
CA ALA A 1007 60.31 43.14 44.79
C ALA A 1007 61.16 41.91 45.15
N LEU A 1008 62.47 41.98 44.90
CA LEU A 1008 63.40 40.88 45.18
C LEU A 1008 64.21 41.10 46.46
N ASP A 1009 64.40 42.36 46.88
CA ASP A 1009 65.07 42.67 48.14
C ASP A 1009 64.19 42.39 49.37
N SER A 1010 64.86 42.05 50.47
CA SER A 1010 64.25 41.97 51.81
C SER A 1010 63.55 43.25 52.29
N ASN A 1011 63.79 44.38 51.62
CA ASN A 1011 63.19 45.69 51.92
C ASN A 1011 61.84 45.92 51.21
N GLY A 1012 61.40 45.00 50.34
CA GLY A 1012 60.17 45.13 49.56
C GLY A 1012 60.29 46.02 48.31
N LEU A 1013 61.50 46.34 47.87
CA LEU A 1013 61.86 47.09 46.66
C LEU A 1013 62.88 46.27 45.83
N SER A 1014 63.46 46.88 44.80
CA SER A 1014 64.57 46.33 44.00
C SER A 1014 65.47 47.47 43.51
N ASP A 1015 66.71 47.16 43.14
CA ASP A 1015 67.72 47.99 42.47
C ASP A 1015 67.83 47.61 40.97
N PRO A 1016 66.77 47.80 40.14
CA PRO A 1016 66.73 47.27 38.78
C PRO A 1016 67.72 47.94 37.80
N PHE A 1017 68.24 47.15 36.87
CA PHE A 1017 68.90 47.57 35.63
C PHE A 1017 68.49 46.65 34.47
N VAL A 1018 68.60 47.13 33.23
CA VAL A 1018 68.21 46.38 32.03
C VAL A 1018 69.45 46.05 31.21
N VAL A 1019 69.66 44.77 30.93
CA VAL A 1019 70.61 44.27 29.94
C VAL A 1019 69.89 44.16 28.60
N ILE A 1020 70.51 44.66 27.53
CA ILE A 1020 69.96 44.62 26.17
C ILE A 1020 70.91 43.87 25.25
N GLU A 1021 70.38 42.86 24.56
CA GLU A 1021 71.09 42.05 23.56
C GLU A 1021 70.23 41.89 22.29
N ILE A 1022 70.88 41.71 21.14
CA ILE A 1022 70.20 41.36 19.89
C ILE A 1022 70.29 39.86 19.68
N ILE A 1023 69.14 39.21 19.58
CA ILE A 1023 69.03 37.77 19.43
C ILE A 1023 68.47 37.40 18.03
N PRO A 1024 68.80 36.21 17.49
CA PRO A 1024 69.74 35.25 18.06
C PRO A 1024 71.20 35.67 17.85
N LYS A 1025 72.03 35.47 18.88
CA LYS A 1025 73.42 35.96 18.96
C LYS A 1025 74.31 35.49 17.82
N PHE A 1026 74.12 34.26 17.33
CA PHE A 1026 74.92 33.70 16.23
C PHE A 1026 74.73 34.45 14.89
N ARG A 1027 73.61 35.16 14.70
CA ARG A 1027 73.39 36.04 13.54
C ARG A 1027 74.05 37.41 13.71
N TYR A 1028 74.26 37.85 14.95
CA TYR A 1028 74.77 39.18 15.31
C TYR A 1028 75.97 39.12 16.26
N PRO A 1029 77.01 38.31 15.98
CA PRO A 1029 78.11 38.06 16.94
C PRO A 1029 78.97 39.31 17.21
N ALA A 1030 78.94 40.30 16.31
CA ALA A 1030 79.71 41.53 16.42
C ALA A 1030 78.97 42.66 17.17
N VAL A 1031 77.68 42.47 17.51
CA VAL A 1031 76.89 43.49 18.21
C VAL A 1031 77.11 43.33 19.72
N PRO A 1032 77.54 44.38 20.43
CA PRO A 1032 77.82 44.28 21.87
C PRO A 1032 76.53 44.20 22.69
N VAL A 1033 76.59 43.46 23.80
CA VAL A 1033 75.58 43.51 24.86
C VAL A 1033 75.78 44.79 25.66
N VAL A 1034 74.71 45.56 25.86
CA VAL A 1034 74.75 46.83 26.60
C VAL A 1034 73.86 46.74 27.85
N LYS A 1035 74.08 47.63 28.82
CA LYS A 1035 73.27 47.69 30.05
C LYS A 1035 73.00 49.12 30.48
N THR A 1036 71.85 49.35 31.09
CA THR A 1036 71.54 50.62 31.76
C THR A 1036 72.30 50.76 33.07
N LYS A 1037 72.27 51.96 33.64
CA LYS A 1037 72.62 52.21 35.03
C LYS A 1037 71.61 51.56 35.97
N VAL A 1038 72.08 51.28 37.18
CA VAL A 1038 71.29 50.74 38.28
C VAL A 1038 70.47 51.85 38.91
N VAL A 1039 69.17 51.64 39.08
CA VAL A 1039 68.27 52.57 39.76
C VAL A 1039 67.93 52.00 41.13
N SER A 1040 68.43 52.63 42.20
CA SER A 1040 68.28 52.07 43.54
C SER A 1040 66.85 52.19 44.11
N LYS A 1041 66.37 51.13 44.76
CA LYS A 1041 65.18 51.08 45.63
C LYS A 1041 63.90 51.54 44.93
N SER A 1042 63.63 51.03 43.75
CA SER A 1042 62.45 51.38 42.96
C SER A 1042 61.83 50.20 42.22
N LEU A 1043 60.53 50.01 42.39
CA LEU A 1043 59.73 49.10 41.56
C LEU A 1043 59.20 49.79 40.29
N ASN A 1044 59.45 51.09 40.12
CA ASN A 1044 59.08 51.87 38.95
C ASN A 1044 60.28 52.71 38.47
N PRO A 1045 61.39 52.07 38.08
CA PRO A 1045 62.61 52.78 37.70
C PRO A 1045 62.42 53.61 36.43
N ILE A 1046 63.05 54.78 36.40
CA ILE A 1046 63.19 55.60 35.20
C ILE A 1046 64.68 55.53 34.83
N PHE A 1047 64.96 55.02 33.63
CA PHE A 1047 66.31 54.86 33.11
C PHE A 1047 66.68 56.05 32.21
N ASP A 1048 65.81 56.41 31.26
CA ASP A 1048 66.02 57.46 30.24
C ASP A 1048 67.40 57.38 29.56
N GLU A 1049 67.79 56.18 29.12
CA GLU A 1049 69.06 55.92 28.43
C GLU A 1049 68.84 55.51 26.97
N THR A 1050 69.66 56.06 26.06
CA THR A 1050 69.62 55.77 24.62
C THR A 1050 70.83 54.92 24.21
N PHE A 1051 70.57 53.87 23.43
CA PHE A 1051 71.57 52.96 22.87
C PHE A 1051 71.46 52.91 21.35
N GLU A 1052 72.59 52.75 20.68
CA GLU A 1052 72.69 52.65 19.22
C GLU A 1052 73.37 51.34 18.82
N PHE A 1053 72.73 50.57 17.93
CA PHE A 1053 73.24 49.30 17.42
C PHE A 1053 73.38 49.33 15.90
N HIS A 1054 74.54 48.94 15.38
CA HIS A 1054 74.76 48.83 13.93
C HIS A 1054 74.23 47.48 13.40
N ILE A 1055 73.18 47.52 12.57
CA ILE A 1055 72.46 46.32 12.08
C ILE A 1055 72.11 46.51 10.60
N PRO A 1056 72.22 45.47 9.75
CA PRO A 1056 71.80 45.54 8.35
C PRO A 1056 70.31 45.86 8.17
N PRO A 1057 69.92 46.47 7.02
CA PRO A 1057 68.56 46.98 6.78
C PRO A 1057 67.49 45.91 6.59
N ASN A 1058 67.88 44.64 6.46
CA ASN A 1058 66.98 43.51 6.28
C ASN A 1058 67.26 42.43 7.34
N PRO A 1059 66.82 42.64 8.60
CA PRO A 1059 66.93 41.62 9.62
C PRO A 1059 66.05 40.41 9.25
N PRO A 1060 66.45 39.16 9.57
CA PRO A 1060 65.59 38.01 9.44
C PRO A 1060 64.37 38.15 10.35
N SER A 1061 63.26 37.49 10.00
CA SER A 1061 62.00 37.54 10.77
C SER A 1061 62.07 36.92 12.16
N THR A 1062 63.22 36.36 12.54
CA THR A 1062 63.52 35.79 13.85
C THR A 1062 64.36 36.72 14.73
N ALA A 1063 64.81 37.86 14.20
CA ALA A 1063 65.66 38.80 14.92
C ALA A 1063 64.86 39.70 15.86
N MET A 1064 65.31 39.82 17.11
CA MET A 1064 64.62 40.55 18.17
C MET A 1064 65.61 41.25 19.09
N LEU A 1065 65.14 42.32 19.74
CA LEU A 1065 65.77 42.85 20.94
C LEU A 1065 65.31 42.03 22.14
N HIS A 1066 66.26 41.53 22.92
CA HIS A 1066 66.04 40.86 24.20
C HIS A 1066 66.44 41.79 25.33
N PHE A 1067 65.51 42.01 26.25
CA PHE A 1067 65.68 42.83 27.43
C PHE A 1067 65.64 41.93 28.66
N THR A 1068 66.70 41.93 29.46
CA THR A 1068 66.74 41.22 30.74
C THR A 1068 66.82 42.23 31.87
N VAL A 1069 65.77 42.32 32.68
CA VAL A 1069 65.72 43.15 33.87
C VAL A 1069 66.28 42.34 35.04
N MET A 1070 67.33 42.87 35.65
CA MET A 1070 68.05 42.25 36.77
C MET A 1070 68.02 43.21 37.97
N ASP A 1071 68.05 42.65 39.17
CA ASP A 1071 68.21 43.38 40.42
C ASP A 1071 69.68 43.36 40.85
N HIS A 1072 70.24 44.51 41.22
CA HIS A 1072 71.66 44.60 41.56
C HIS A 1072 71.94 44.35 43.04
N ASP A 1073 72.65 43.26 43.32
CA ASP A 1073 73.07 42.90 44.68
C ASP A 1073 74.55 43.21 44.95
N TYR A 1074 74.83 43.88 46.07
CA TYR A 1074 76.20 44.23 46.47
C TYR A 1074 77.00 43.06 47.08
N LEU A 1075 76.31 42.05 47.63
CA LEU A 1075 76.92 40.95 48.39
C LEU A 1075 76.56 39.55 47.84
N ARG A 1076 75.71 39.48 46.80
CA ARG A 1076 75.24 38.26 46.14
C ARG A 1076 75.32 38.42 44.63
N SER A 1077 75.05 37.35 43.90
CA SER A 1077 74.75 37.42 42.46
C SER A 1077 73.47 38.24 42.25
N ASN A 1078 73.43 39.04 41.19
CA ASN A 1078 72.23 39.78 40.79
C ASN A 1078 71.03 38.83 40.57
N ASP A 1079 69.85 39.21 41.06
CA ASP A 1079 68.62 38.43 40.93
C ASP A 1079 67.87 38.76 39.64
N PHE A 1080 67.25 37.75 39.01
CA PHE A 1080 66.46 37.94 37.78
C PHE A 1080 65.07 38.53 38.11
N ALA A 1081 64.75 39.69 37.54
CA ALA A 1081 63.49 40.39 37.79
C ALA A 1081 62.44 40.20 36.68
N GLY A 1082 62.86 39.84 35.47
CA GLY A 1082 61.98 39.56 34.33
C GLY A 1082 62.66 39.82 33.00
N GLU A 1083 62.16 39.24 31.91
CA GLU A 1083 62.64 39.49 30.55
C GLU A 1083 61.53 39.94 29.61
N ALA A 1084 61.90 40.63 28.54
CA ALA A 1084 61.01 41.03 27.47
C ALA A 1084 61.69 40.96 26.10
N PHE A 1085 60.87 40.87 25.05
CA PHE A 1085 61.27 40.71 23.67
C PHE A 1085 60.54 41.71 22.77
N LEU A 1086 61.26 42.26 21.78
CA LEU A 1086 60.70 43.13 20.74
C LEU A 1086 61.22 42.67 19.37
N GLU A 1087 60.33 42.26 18.46
CA GLU A 1087 60.74 41.91 17.10
C GLU A 1087 61.32 43.12 16.36
N LEU A 1088 62.44 42.93 15.67
CA LEU A 1088 63.03 44.03 14.90
C LEU A 1088 62.10 44.48 13.76
N ASN A 1089 61.28 43.58 13.21
CA ASN A 1089 60.31 43.92 12.17
C ASN A 1089 59.16 44.82 12.67
N ASP A 1090 58.88 44.84 13.98
CA ASP A 1090 57.87 45.73 14.56
C ASP A 1090 58.41 47.16 14.77
N VAL A 1091 59.73 47.33 14.69
CA VAL A 1091 60.40 48.61 14.86
C VAL A 1091 60.26 49.45 13.58
N PRO A 1092 59.73 50.68 13.67
CA PRO A 1092 59.57 51.54 12.50
C PRO A 1092 60.93 51.89 11.88
N GLY A 1093 61.02 51.79 10.55
CA GLY A 1093 62.22 52.08 9.77
C GLY A 1093 62.83 50.85 9.08
N PHE A 1094 62.53 49.63 9.55
CA PHE A 1094 62.78 48.41 8.79
C PHE A 1094 61.62 48.22 7.77
N GLY A 1095 61.88 48.47 6.47
CA GLY A 1095 60.89 48.33 5.40
C GLY A 1095 60.37 49.66 4.80
N ALA A 1096 60.02 49.62 3.51
CA ALA A 1096 59.76 50.78 2.67
C ALA A 1096 58.37 51.40 2.84
N THR A 1097 58.09 52.07 3.96
CA THR A 1097 57.10 53.16 4.04
C THR A 1097 57.25 53.97 5.33
N GLY A 1098 58.05 55.03 5.24
CA GLY A 1098 57.79 56.37 5.78
C GLY A 1098 57.30 56.53 7.23
N GLY A 1099 58.24 56.90 8.11
CA GLY A 1099 57.97 57.63 9.35
C GLY A 1099 59.16 57.58 10.32
N SER A 1100 59.97 58.65 10.39
CA SER A 1100 61.11 58.80 11.32
C SER A 1100 60.69 59.02 12.79
N THR A 1101 59.52 58.52 13.19
CA THR A 1101 58.94 58.76 14.51
C THR A 1101 59.22 57.58 15.44
N LEU A 1102 59.95 57.85 16.53
CA LEU A 1102 60.13 56.93 17.67
C LEU A 1102 58.79 56.35 18.13
N ARG A 1103 58.58 55.05 17.96
CA ARG A 1103 57.39 54.34 18.47
C ARG A 1103 57.68 53.84 19.88
N GLN A 1104 56.77 54.11 20.81
CA GLN A 1104 56.83 53.55 22.16
C GLN A 1104 56.20 52.16 22.21
N PHE A 1105 56.89 51.24 22.86
CA PHE A 1105 56.47 49.88 23.13
C PHE A 1105 56.40 49.67 24.65
N ASN A 1106 55.29 49.10 25.11
CA ASN A 1106 55.10 48.70 26.49
C ASN A 1106 55.20 47.17 26.53
N LEU A 1107 56.37 46.67 26.88
CA LEU A 1107 56.69 45.24 26.84
C LEU A 1107 56.39 44.63 28.20
N ILE A 1108 55.55 43.61 28.23
CA ILE A 1108 55.24 42.87 29.46
C ILE A 1108 56.45 42.01 29.82
N LEU A 1109 56.90 42.10 31.08
CA LEU A 1109 57.99 41.27 31.57
C LEU A 1109 57.46 39.88 31.92
N ILE A 1110 58.15 38.85 31.44
CA ILE A 1110 57.86 37.45 31.69
C ILE A 1110 59.05 36.76 32.38
N GLN A 1111 58.78 35.58 32.93
CA GLN A 1111 59.80 34.60 33.29
C GLN A 1111 59.57 33.38 32.38
N PRO A 1112 60.62 32.71 31.86
CA PRO A 1112 60.43 31.48 31.10
C PRO A 1112 59.71 30.45 31.98
N VAL A 1113 58.55 29.98 31.52
CA VAL A 1113 57.81 28.89 32.17
C VAL A 1113 58.05 27.61 31.36
N SER A 1114 57.76 26.45 31.94
CA SER A 1114 58.00 25.08 31.44
C SER A 1114 57.62 24.74 29.99
N ASN A 1115 56.99 25.65 29.22
CA ASN A 1115 56.50 25.42 27.86
C ASN A 1115 57.61 25.31 26.79
N THR A 1116 58.81 25.85 27.05
CA THR A 1116 59.97 25.74 26.14
C THR A 1116 60.85 24.51 26.44
N LYS A 1117 60.45 23.69 27.41
CA LYS A 1117 61.22 22.54 27.90
C LYS A 1117 61.56 21.54 26.78
N ASP A 1118 60.66 21.30 25.84
CA ASP A 1118 60.91 20.34 24.75
C ASP A 1118 62.06 20.76 23.83
N VAL A 1119 62.17 22.07 23.52
CA VAL A 1119 63.26 22.61 22.68
C VAL A 1119 64.58 22.55 23.44
N LEU A 1120 64.56 22.91 24.73
CA LEU A 1120 65.72 22.86 25.60
C LEU A 1120 66.20 21.42 25.83
N ASP A 1121 65.29 20.45 26.00
CA ASP A 1121 65.63 19.04 26.17
C ASP A 1121 66.36 18.48 24.92
N VAL A 1122 65.92 18.89 23.72
CA VAL A 1122 66.56 18.51 22.45
C VAL A 1122 67.94 19.16 22.34
N LEU A 1123 68.07 20.46 22.61
CA LEU A 1123 69.37 21.15 22.58
C LEU A 1123 70.34 20.54 23.60
N ASN A 1124 69.86 20.19 24.81
CA ASN A 1124 70.66 19.58 25.87
C ASN A 1124 71.13 18.17 25.53
N SER A 1125 70.41 17.48 24.63
CA SER A 1125 70.85 16.18 24.10
C SER A 1125 72.01 16.28 23.12
N ARG A 1126 72.21 17.43 22.45
CA ARG A 1126 73.24 17.65 21.42
C ARG A 1126 74.61 17.99 22.04
N LYS A 1127 75.18 17.06 22.79
CA LYS A 1127 76.44 17.27 23.54
C LYS A 1127 77.66 17.53 22.65
N GLU A 1128 77.63 17.08 21.41
CA GLU A 1128 78.74 17.23 20.44
C GLU A 1128 78.59 18.48 19.57
N ASP A 1129 77.45 19.18 19.64
CA ASP A 1129 77.19 20.43 18.92
C ASP A 1129 77.63 21.63 19.75
N LYS A 1130 78.65 22.34 19.26
CA LYS A 1130 79.23 23.49 19.95
C LYS A 1130 78.23 24.64 20.13
N ASP A 1131 77.38 24.87 19.13
CA ASP A 1131 76.44 26.00 19.13
C ASP A 1131 75.31 25.75 20.13
N ALA A 1132 74.84 24.49 20.24
CA ALA A 1132 73.86 24.08 21.24
C ALA A 1132 74.42 24.22 22.67
N VAL A 1133 75.66 23.76 22.89
CA VAL A 1133 76.33 23.86 24.19
C VAL A 1133 76.60 25.31 24.59
N GLU A 1134 77.02 26.16 23.65
CA GLU A 1134 77.24 27.58 23.89
C GLU A 1134 75.93 28.30 24.22
N PHE A 1135 74.86 28.02 23.47
CA PHE A 1135 73.53 28.57 23.73
C PHE A 1135 73.00 28.18 25.12
N LEU A 1136 73.06 26.90 25.48
CA LEU A 1136 72.61 26.44 26.81
C LEU A 1136 73.41 27.06 27.95
N ARG A 1137 74.72 27.25 27.77
CA ARG A 1137 75.57 27.96 28.73
C ARG A 1137 75.14 29.42 28.87
N SER A 1138 74.76 30.07 27.77
CA SER A 1138 74.30 31.46 27.80
C SER A 1138 73.00 31.60 28.61
N ILE A 1139 72.04 30.70 28.42
CA ILE A 1139 70.80 30.64 29.20
C ILE A 1139 71.09 30.37 30.68
N SER A 1140 71.92 29.37 31.01
CA SER A 1140 72.24 29.03 32.41
C SER A 1140 73.08 30.07 33.13
N THR A 1141 73.59 31.09 32.42
CA THR A 1141 74.29 32.22 33.03
C THR A 1141 73.33 33.35 33.37
N VAL A 1142 72.16 33.38 32.72
CA VAL A 1142 71.09 34.39 32.93
C VAL A 1142 70.11 33.95 34.01
N TYR A 1143 69.79 32.65 34.06
CA TYR A 1143 68.92 31.99 35.04
C TYR A 1143 69.72 31.13 36.00
#